data_AF-A0AAW1F622-F1
#
_entry.id   AF-A0AAW1F622-F1
#
_cell.length_a   1.000
_cell.length_b   1.000
_cell.length_c   1.000
_cell.angle_alpha   90.00
_cell.angle_beta   90.00
_cell.angle_gamma   90.00
#
_symmetry.space_group_name_H-M   'P 1'
#
loop_
_entity.id
_entity.type
_entity.pdbx_description
1 polymer ?
#
loop_
_entity_poly.entity_id
_entity_poly.type
_entity_poly.pdbx_seq_one_letter_code
_entity_poly.pdbx_strand_id
1 'polypeptide(L)'
;MIKLLKIISLSVIAVVVFGLALCSKVSFLLLITLSNEGTKTLPDEMRPVALLCIGCVLIISSVFLFLKSFWKACYKTSKLPKKSTIALVLFFEFLVAMGAAILTIVAMPHLDIVTNVTILNSVAVLSALLQVITQCTAKQTNRYLVPSITAFLLILLGYVLFLVLYIMKDPTDIKTIIWVGLAVGGSFLMSFNWWENYFRLISEKTKSIFLKALCRDVKTCQNMLQILSSMLRIAVTAGVLGAYVPLDKMDWKIVTSIPSRETKIIAIIIGVQLISSALCHWFSVVACKMHALRRCFILPLYLASLAVMVLFVVPVIVYYQDYRTNLNGTTISFTGYCNEVVDGRNQSLNGSVFPGLVLDVTHTLCFLDMSKITDIGFLTGSAVSWWLGLVLATLHLWYLNVSRIQRTQDLFVRRVFEGAFIEQSLLLNTRFDIQTKNRRKESSNTAMLYLCGTMWHETYAEMMNIIISIFRLDKYRPKIDRKFNDVTFETHIYFDDAFKHVKGSRGNHLNSYAEDLVKILTEVYGIFTNIDDKFFKHNKQVPMQKIIRTPYGGRLVVTMPHGNVIIVHFKDKDLIRHKKRWSQVMYLYYLLGWKLMTKYYARLKKGEDKAELTAELQREKQNTYILALDGDTDFQPHALMLLIDRLKMYPRVGAVCGRIHPTGSGPAVWFQKFEYAVSHWLQKTAEHVIGCVLCSPGCFSLFRAAALMDDNVMKKYATKSTEASHYIQYDQGEDRWLCTLLLKQGWRVEYNAAADAYTNAPEDFKELYNQRRRWGPSTLANVVDLLGSTSIISKRNPSMSKLFMFYQLFAITSAILAPATICLLIAGSLTFVIDIDSNVALVLAVIPPIIYLALCFKLKSDTQITIAGVMSIIYAFLMLVVSMSIIGSMVEDETILTPSSIFVIGMATIYVITAIMHPQEIQLVFHGFLYILCIPSAYLLLTIYSMANMNNVSWGTRESKPTSGAATPDPVAMQTKTQRAKSTFQRYFSWCKCCKKSNQLPVNQEVLITESQQPELQPQNTIVGDERIPEEQTQAEPLFDSPIQCFVTQLQDMSTDMQLEEDSLDKEEEEFFIELQKKYLEPLQDDKERQKTMSNDLRELRNKINFAFFIMNALWLVATFTMQLFGASFSIVLPKVDFDLETTGEDVIIDPIAFMFILGFALSVVIQFLTMFYHRIYTLIHYVAFLDTEPNEKKPEPLYLEGKKAKPQSSDSVSDTSADSVSDSVSDSEVGSEFEESEDEFFDESGNGTMV
;
A
#
# COMPACT_ATOMS: atom_id res chain seq x y z
N MET A 1 17.11 -3.47 16.79
CA MET A 1 16.08 -2.44 16.58
C MET A 1 14.78 -3.01 16.01
N ILE A 2 14.77 -3.70 14.86
CA ILE A 2 13.53 -4.21 14.22
C ILE A 2 12.73 -5.20 15.11
N LYS A 3 13.39 -6.16 15.76
CA LYS A 3 12.73 -7.06 16.74
C LYS A 3 12.14 -6.31 17.93
N LEU A 4 12.81 -5.24 18.37
CA LEU A 4 12.33 -4.36 19.44
C LEU A 4 11.10 -3.57 18.98
N LEU A 5 11.13 -2.98 17.77
CA LEU A 5 9.99 -2.30 17.17
C LEU A 5 8.78 -3.24 17.03
N LYS A 6 9.01 -4.49 16.61
CA LYS A 6 7.97 -5.52 16.56
C LYS A 6 7.37 -5.79 17.94
N ILE A 7 8.19 -6.04 18.96
CA ILE A 7 7.71 -6.30 20.32
C ILE A 7 6.91 -5.10 20.84
N ILE A 8 7.45 -3.88 20.67
CA ILE A 8 6.77 -2.64 21.06
C ILE A 8 5.42 -2.52 20.34
N SER A 9 5.39 -2.65 19.01
CA SER A 9 4.14 -2.54 18.24
C SER A 9 3.09 -3.57 18.67
N LEU A 10 3.49 -4.82 18.88
CA LEU A 10 2.57 -5.88 19.32
C LEU A 10 2.07 -5.64 20.75
N SER A 11 2.94 -5.25 21.66
CA SER A 11 2.58 -4.92 23.05
C SER A 11 1.65 -3.70 23.11
N VAL A 12 1.96 -2.65 22.34
CA VAL A 12 1.11 -1.44 22.25
C VAL A 12 -0.27 -1.81 21.72
N ILE A 13 -0.37 -2.60 20.64
CA ILE A 13 -1.67 -3.00 20.10
C ILE A 13 -2.43 -3.87 21.10
N ALA A 14 -1.78 -4.80 21.79
CA ALA A 14 -2.44 -5.64 22.80
C ALA A 14 -3.02 -4.79 23.95
N VAL A 15 -2.23 -3.85 24.47
CA VAL A 15 -2.65 -2.94 25.55
C VAL A 15 -3.76 -2.01 25.07
N VAL A 16 -3.66 -1.47 23.85
CA VAL A 16 -4.68 -0.60 23.26
C VAL A 16 -5.98 -1.34 23.03
N VAL A 17 -5.96 -2.55 22.46
CA VAL A 17 -7.18 -3.37 22.28
C VAL A 17 -7.82 -3.70 23.63
N PHE A 18 -7.02 -4.10 24.62
CA PHE A 18 -7.52 -4.37 25.96
C PHE A 18 -8.15 -3.13 26.61
N GLY A 19 -7.43 -2.00 26.61
CA GLY A 19 -7.91 -0.74 27.18
C GLY A 19 -9.15 -0.21 26.47
N LEU A 20 -9.23 -0.30 25.15
CA LEU A 20 -10.41 0.12 24.39
C LEU A 20 -11.61 -0.81 24.61
N ALA A 21 -11.40 -2.12 24.71
CA ALA A 21 -12.46 -3.06 25.06
C ALA A 21 -12.97 -2.83 26.48
N LEU A 22 -12.07 -2.55 27.43
CA LEU A 22 -12.40 -2.19 28.80
C LEU A 22 -13.22 -0.90 28.84
N CYS A 23 -12.72 0.20 28.25
CA CYS A 23 -13.43 1.47 28.17
C CYS A 23 -14.83 1.29 27.54
N SER A 24 -14.91 0.62 26.39
CA SER A 24 -16.16 0.37 25.66
C SER A 24 -17.17 -0.49 26.44
N LYS A 25 -16.75 -1.29 27.42
CA LYS A 25 -17.70 -2.07 28.22
C LYS A 25 -18.10 -1.29 29.48
N VAL A 26 -17.14 -0.61 30.11
CA VAL A 26 -17.35 0.24 31.28
C VAL A 26 -18.29 1.40 30.96
N SER A 27 -18.05 2.16 29.88
CA SER A 27 -18.93 3.30 29.54
C SER A 27 -20.36 2.87 29.17
N PHE A 28 -20.53 1.72 28.52
CA PHE A 28 -21.86 1.17 28.26
C PHE A 28 -22.60 0.79 29.55
N LEU A 29 -21.93 0.07 30.45
CA LEU A 29 -22.53 -0.38 31.71
C LEU A 29 -22.77 0.77 32.70
N LEU A 30 -21.91 1.79 32.69
CA LEU A 30 -22.16 3.04 33.40
C LEU A 30 -23.42 3.73 32.86
N LEU A 31 -23.61 3.77 31.54
CA LEU A 31 -24.80 4.35 30.95
C LEU A 31 -26.09 3.61 31.36
N ILE A 32 -26.02 2.27 31.47
CA ILE A 32 -27.10 1.45 32.04
C ILE A 32 -27.33 1.79 33.51
N THR A 33 -26.26 1.91 34.31
CA THR A 33 -26.34 2.25 35.74
C THR A 33 -27.01 3.62 35.92
N LEU A 34 -26.67 4.59 35.07
CA LEU A 34 -27.27 5.93 35.10
C LEU A 34 -28.75 5.96 34.70
N SER A 35 -29.25 4.91 34.05
CA SER A 35 -30.68 4.74 33.74
C SER A 35 -31.47 3.99 34.82
N ASN A 36 -30.82 3.49 35.87
CA ASN A 36 -31.45 2.76 36.98
C ASN A 36 -32.31 3.68 37.86
N GLU A 37 -33.38 3.13 38.44
CA GLU A 37 -34.32 3.87 39.29
C GLU A 37 -33.78 4.40 40.62
N GLY A 38 -32.60 3.94 41.07
CA GLY A 38 -32.00 4.38 42.33
C GLY A 38 -30.73 5.24 42.18
N THR A 39 -30.39 5.62 40.96
CA THR A 39 -29.27 6.52 40.71
C THR A 39 -29.59 7.93 41.22
N LYS A 40 -28.68 8.51 42.02
CA LYS A 40 -28.81 9.89 42.54
C LYS A 40 -27.82 10.88 41.92
N THR A 41 -26.90 10.40 41.07
CA THR A 41 -25.98 11.25 40.28
C THR A 41 -26.70 11.98 39.15
N LEU A 42 -27.76 11.38 38.61
CA LEU A 42 -28.63 11.99 37.61
C LEU A 42 -30.02 12.20 38.21
N PRO A 43 -30.64 13.38 38.06
CA PRO A 43 -32.02 13.60 38.44
C PRO A 43 -32.95 12.61 37.73
N ASP A 44 -34.02 12.18 38.39
CA ASP A 44 -34.97 11.20 37.85
C ASP A 44 -35.60 11.65 36.53
N GLU A 45 -35.77 12.96 36.36
CA GLU A 45 -36.23 13.64 35.16
C GLU A 45 -35.31 13.38 33.93
N MET A 46 -34.02 13.10 34.13
CA MET A 46 -33.03 12.94 33.07
C MET A 46 -32.84 11.50 32.57
N ARG A 47 -33.54 10.52 33.15
CA ARG A 47 -33.46 9.11 32.74
C ARG A 47 -33.79 8.88 31.25
N PRO A 48 -34.77 9.57 30.63
CA PRO A 48 -35.04 9.45 29.20
C PRO A 48 -33.83 9.78 28.32
N VAL A 49 -32.98 10.73 28.75
CA VAL A 49 -31.76 11.11 28.02
C VAL A 49 -30.73 9.98 28.07
N ALA A 50 -30.55 9.33 29.23
CA ALA A 50 -29.66 8.17 29.36
C ALA A 50 -30.14 6.98 28.50
N LEU A 51 -31.45 6.68 28.51
CA LEU A 51 -32.06 5.64 27.67
C LEU A 51 -31.93 5.95 26.16
N LEU A 52 -32.09 7.22 25.77
CA LEU A 52 -31.85 7.68 24.40
C LEU A 52 -30.38 7.44 23.99
N CYS A 53 -29.43 7.75 24.87
CA CYS A 53 -28.02 7.48 24.61
C CYS A 53 -27.72 5.98 24.47
N ILE A 54 -28.36 5.11 25.25
CA ILE A 54 -28.26 3.64 25.07
C ILE A 54 -28.79 3.25 23.69
N GLY A 55 -29.94 3.80 23.28
CA GLY A 55 -30.49 3.63 21.93
C GLY A 55 -29.52 4.06 20.83
N CYS A 56 -28.85 5.22 20.99
CA CYS A 56 -27.81 5.69 20.07
C CYS A 56 -26.63 4.71 19.96
N VAL A 57 -26.18 4.12 21.07
CA VAL A 57 -25.10 3.12 21.10
C VAL A 57 -25.49 1.84 20.34
N LEU A 58 -26.75 1.42 20.39
CA LEU A 58 -27.23 0.26 19.64
C LEU A 58 -27.32 0.52 18.12
N ILE A 59 -27.73 1.72 17.71
CA ILE A 59 -27.97 2.01 16.29
C ILE A 59 -26.72 2.48 15.54
N ILE A 60 -25.68 2.98 16.23
CA ILE A 60 -24.51 3.60 15.57
C ILE A 60 -23.86 2.67 14.54
N SER A 61 -23.76 1.39 14.87
CA SER A 61 -23.22 0.35 14.00
C SER A 61 -24.03 0.19 12.71
N SER A 62 -25.36 0.28 12.84
CA SER A 62 -26.30 0.26 11.72
C SER A 62 -26.18 1.52 10.87
N VAL A 63 -25.99 2.69 11.48
CA VAL A 63 -25.75 3.95 10.76
C VAL A 63 -24.46 3.87 9.92
N PHE A 64 -23.34 3.40 10.51
CA PHE A 64 -22.10 3.21 9.76
C PHE A 64 -22.21 2.17 8.66
N LEU A 65 -22.95 1.08 8.90
CA LEU A 65 -23.18 0.06 7.90
C LEU A 65 -24.03 0.59 6.73
N PHE A 66 -25.06 1.39 7.02
CA PHE A 66 -25.88 2.09 6.04
C PHE A 66 -25.02 3.03 5.19
N LEU A 67 -24.29 3.96 5.80
CA LEU A 67 -23.44 4.93 5.09
C LEU A 67 -22.43 4.25 4.17
N LYS A 68 -21.74 3.22 4.67
CA LYS A 68 -20.74 2.46 3.91
C LYS A 68 -21.36 1.67 2.75
N SER A 69 -22.55 1.10 2.95
CA SER A 69 -23.23 0.29 1.93
C SER A 69 -23.90 1.17 0.89
N PHE A 70 -24.46 2.30 1.30
CA PHE A 70 -25.00 3.34 0.43
C PHE A 70 -23.91 3.92 -0.46
N TRP A 71 -22.78 4.33 0.13
CA TRP A 71 -21.59 4.76 -0.63
C TRP A 71 -21.21 3.71 -1.68
N LYS A 72 -21.06 2.44 -1.29
CA LYS A 72 -20.75 1.37 -2.26
C LYS A 72 -21.83 1.18 -3.32
N ALA A 73 -23.11 1.33 -3.00
CA ALA A 73 -24.20 1.22 -3.97
C ALA A 73 -24.17 2.37 -4.99
N CYS A 74 -23.80 3.58 -4.58
CA CYS A 74 -23.62 4.73 -5.47
C CYS A 74 -22.43 4.56 -6.43
N TYR A 75 -21.32 3.96 -5.97
CA TYR A 75 -20.09 3.83 -6.75
C TYR A 75 -19.89 2.47 -7.44
N LYS A 76 -20.68 1.44 -7.11
CA LYS A 76 -20.57 0.09 -7.69
C LYS A 76 -21.92 -0.47 -8.08
N THR A 77 -21.96 -1.19 -9.20
CA THR A 77 -23.13 -1.96 -9.63
C THR A 77 -23.56 -2.95 -8.54
N SER A 78 -24.74 -2.72 -7.97
CA SER A 78 -25.33 -3.56 -6.92
C SER A 78 -26.61 -4.20 -7.45
N LYS A 79 -26.70 -5.53 -7.37
CA LYS A 79 -27.90 -6.27 -7.79
C LYS A 79 -28.98 -6.25 -6.70
N LEU A 80 -30.25 -6.32 -7.13
CA LEU A 80 -31.39 -6.42 -6.22
C LEU A 80 -31.55 -7.88 -5.73
N PRO A 81 -31.75 -8.10 -4.42
CA PRO A 81 -31.97 -9.44 -3.85
C PRO A 81 -33.38 -9.98 -4.16
N LYS A 82 -33.54 -11.31 -4.13
CA LYS A 82 -34.85 -11.96 -4.25
C LYS A 82 -35.73 -11.67 -3.01
N LYS A 83 -37.05 -11.65 -3.20
CA LYS A 83 -38.03 -11.38 -2.12
C LYS A 83 -37.91 -12.36 -0.95
N SER A 84 -37.66 -13.65 -1.21
CA SER A 84 -37.47 -14.68 -0.18
C SER A 84 -36.21 -14.42 0.66
N THR A 85 -35.11 -13.98 0.01
CA THR A 85 -33.87 -13.61 0.68
C THR A 85 -34.06 -12.40 1.58
N ILE A 86 -34.78 -11.38 1.09
CA ILE A 86 -35.11 -10.18 1.88
C ILE A 86 -35.91 -10.57 3.12
N ALA A 87 -36.99 -11.36 2.96
CA ALA A 87 -37.87 -11.75 4.06
C ALA A 87 -37.11 -12.48 5.18
N LEU A 88 -36.26 -13.45 4.84
CA LEU A 88 -35.49 -14.22 5.83
C LEU A 88 -34.46 -13.35 6.56
N VAL A 89 -33.70 -12.53 5.85
CA VAL A 89 -32.68 -11.66 6.46
C VAL A 89 -33.36 -10.66 7.39
N LEU A 90 -34.42 -9.98 6.92
CA LEU A 90 -35.15 -9.02 7.75
C LEU A 90 -35.81 -9.66 8.97
N PHE A 91 -36.27 -10.91 8.88
CA PHE A 91 -36.82 -11.64 10.02
C PHE A 91 -35.77 -11.82 11.14
N PHE A 92 -34.58 -12.32 10.81
CA PHE A 92 -33.52 -12.46 11.82
C PHE A 92 -33.05 -11.11 12.35
N GLU A 93 -32.98 -10.09 11.49
CA GLU A 93 -32.56 -8.74 11.91
C GLU A 93 -33.59 -8.06 12.82
N PHE A 94 -34.88 -8.32 12.61
CA PHE A 94 -35.94 -7.89 13.51
C PHE A 94 -35.78 -8.52 14.90
N LEU A 95 -35.61 -9.85 14.97
CA LEU A 95 -35.42 -10.56 16.24
C LEU A 95 -34.20 -10.04 17.01
N VAL A 96 -33.09 -9.82 16.31
CA VAL A 96 -31.85 -9.31 16.89
C VAL A 96 -32.01 -7.88 17.41
N ALA A 97 -32.62 -6.99 16.62
CA ALA A 97 -32.85 -5.60 17.03
C ALA A 97 -33.80 -5.53 18.25
N MET A 98 -34.87 -6.31 18.22
CA MET A 98 -35.84 -6.40 19.32
C MET A 98 -35.19 -6.98 20.57
N GLY A 99 -34.41 -8.07 20.45
CA GLY A 99 -33.69 -8.68 21.56
C GLY A 99 -32.65 -7.75 22.19
N ALA A 100 -31.90 -7.02 21.37
CA ALA A 100 -30.93 -6.02 21.84
C ALA A 100 -31.59 -4.88 22.61
N ALA A 101 -32.69 -4.33 22.07
CA ALA A 101 -33.43 -3.25 22.71
C ALA A 101 -34.10 -3.70 24.01
N ILE A 102 -34.76 -4.87 24.03
CA ILE A 102 -35.38 -5.42 25.25
C ILE A 102 -34.33 -5.71 26.32
N LEU A 103 -33.20 -6.32 25.95
CA LEU A 103 -32.15 -6.61 26.91
C LEU A 103 -31.59 -5.33 27.54
N THR A 104 -31.24 -4.34 26.72
CA THR A 104 -30.42 -3.20 27.17
C THR A 104 -31.20 -1.98 27.61
N ILE A 105 -32.34 -1.67 26.99
CA ILE A 105 -33.18 -0.50 27.30
C ILE A 105 -34.23 -0.87 28.36
N VAL A 106 -34.76 -2.09 28.31
CA VAL A 106 -35.93 -2.48 29.12
C VAL A 106 -35.51 -3.30 30.35
N ALA A 107 -34.65 -4.31 30.22
CA ALA A 107 -34.34 -5.21 31.33
C ALA A 107 -33.10 -4.78 32.16
N MET A 108 -31.98 -4.48 31.51
CA MET A 108 -30.71 -4.17 32.18
C MET A 108 -30.74 -3.00 33.17
N PRO A 109 -31.51 -1.90 32.97
CA PRO A 109 -31.57 -0.79 33.93
C PRO A 109 -32.08 -1.23 35.31
N HIS A 110 -32.85 -2.32 35.40
CA HIS A 110 -33.43 -2.85 36.63
C HIS A 110 -32.57 -3.94 37.29
N LEU A 111 -31.47 -4.34 36.67
CA LEU A 111 -30.56 -5.39 37.16
C LEU A 111 -29.30 -4.77 37.76
N ASP A 112 -28.66 -5.50 38.67
CA ASP A 112 -27.39 -5.06 39.25
C ASP A 112 -26.24 -5.09 38.23
N ILE A 113 -25.21 -4.29 38.49
CA ILE A 113 -24.07 -4.14 37.59
C ILE A 113 -23.32 -5.45 37.32
N VAL A 114 -23.22 -6.35 38.31
CA VAL A 114 -22.52 -7.63 38.17
C VAL A 114 -23.33 -8.58 37.30
N THR A 115 -24.64 -8.65 37.51
CA THR A 115 -25.57 -9.36 36.64
C THR A 115 -25.52 -8.84 35.21
N ASN A 116 -25.50 -7.52 35.02
CA ASN A 116 -25.40 -6.90 33.70
C ASN A 116 -24.09 -7.23 32.97
N VAL A 117 -22.95 -7.26 33.68
CA VAL A 117 -21.66 -7.68 33.09
C VAL A 117 -21.69 -9.15 32.67
N THR A 118 -22.28 -10.01 33.49
CA THR A 118 -22.25 -11.46 33.33
C THR A 118 -23.22 -11.94 32.26
N ILE A 119 -24.44 -11.39 32.19
CA ILE A 119 -25.44 -11.76 31.19
C ILE A 119 -25.00 -11.39 29.76
N LEU A 120 -24.15 -10.37 29.57
CA LEU A 120 -23.58 -10.09 28.25
C LEU A 120 -22.79 -11.28 27.68
N ASN A 121 -22.16 -12.10 28.55
CA ASN A 121 -21.43 -13.30 28.12
C ASN A 121 -22.36 -14.46 27.73
N SER A 122 -23.64 -14.43 28.10
CA SER A 122 -24.63 -15.45 27.74
C SER A 122 -25.13 -15.33 26.29
N VAL A 123 -24.86 -14.20 25.63
CA VAL A 123 -25.22 -13.85 24.23
C VAL A 123 -24.36 -14.62 23.21
N ALA A 124 -24.20 -15.93 23.43
CA ALA A 124 -23.50 -16.85 22.55
C ALA A 124 -24.26 -18.18 22.38
N VAL A 125 -25.39 -18.38 23.08
CA VAL A 125 -26.14 -19.65 23.14
C VAL A 125 -26.47 -20.22 21.76
N LEU A 126 -27.07 -19.42 20.88
CA LEU A 126 -27.42 -19.90 19.53
C LEU A 126 -26.18 -20.10 18.66
N SER A 127 -25.16 -19.26 18.82
CA SER A 127 -23.90 -19.45 18.09
C SER A 127 -23.24 -20.78 18.46
N ALA A 128 -23.21 -21.14 19.75
CA ALA A 128 -22.73 -22.43 20.22
C ALA A 128 -23.57 -23.60 19.68
N LEU A 129 -24.91 -23.46 19.69
CA LEU A 129 -25.82 -24.48 19.13
C LEU A 129 -25.60 -24.69 17.63
N LEU A 130 -25.56 -23.61 16.84
CA LEU A 130 -25.31 -23.67 15.40
C LEU A 130 -23.93 -24.22 15.07
N GLN A 131 -22.93 -23.96 15.91
CA GLN A 131 -21.61 -24.55 15.79
C GLN A 131 -21.63 -26.06 15.99
N VAL A 132 -22.37 -26.57 16.99
CA VAL A 132 -22.58 -28.02 17.19
C VAL A 132 -23.25 -28.64 15.96
N ILE A 133 -24.35 -28.03 15.47
CA ILE A 133 -25.06 -28.51 14.27
C ILE A 133 -24.11 -28.57 13.07
N THR A 134 -23.35 -27.49 12.83
CA THR A 134 -22.42 -27.40 11.70
C THR A 134 -21.34 -28.48 11.76
N GLN A 135 -20.80 -28.76 12.94
CA GLN A 135 -19.79 -29.81 13.15
C GLN A 135 -20.39 -31.22 12.94
N CYS A 136 -21.61 -31.47 13.41
CA CYS A 136 -22.33 -32.73 13.16
C CYS A 136 -22.62 -32.96 11.67
N THR A 137 -22.99 -31.91 10.92
CA THR A 137 -23.22 -32.00 9.47
C THR A 137 -21.92 -32.21 8.68
N ALA A 138 -20.78 -31.79 9.22
CA ALA A 138 -19.52 -31.71 8.48
C ALA A 138 -18.85 -33.06 8.14
N LYS A 139 -19.25 -34.19 8.76
CA LYS A 139 -18.76 -35.58 8.61
C LYS A 139 -17.24 -35.85 8.66
N GLN A 140 -16.39 -34.83 8.61
CA GLN A 140 -14.93 -34.91 8.78
C GLN A 140 -14.46 -33.86 9.80
N THR A 141 -13.51 -34.30 10.66
CA THR A 141 -12.78 -33.57 11.73
C THR A 141 -13.56 -33.18 12.99
N ASN A 142 -13.45 -34.03 14.02
CA ASN A 142 -14.18 -33.96 15.30
C ASN A 142 -13.50 -33.12 16.41
N ARG A 143 -12.39 -32.40 16.10
CA ARG A 143 -11.54 -31.75 17.14
C ARG A 143 -12.24 -30.63 17.90
N TYR A 144 -13.22 -29.96 17.31
CA TYR A 144 -13.92 -28.82 17.91
C TYR A 144 -15.37 -29.14 18.32
N LEU A 145 -15.83 -30.38 18.13
CA LEU A 145 -17.18 -30.78 18.53
C LEU A 145 -17.34 -30.77 20.06
N VAL A 146 -16.43 -31.43 20.79
CA VAL A 146 -16.48 -31.51 22.26
C VAL A 146 -16.44 -30.14 22.93
N PRO A 147 -15.54 -29.20 22.56
CA PRO A 147 -15.60 -27.83 23.06
C PRO A 147 -16.92 -27.11 22.76
N SER A 148 -17.51 -27.32 21.59
CA SER A 148 -18.77 -26.66 21.20
C SER A 148 -19.97 -27.19 22.01
N ILE A 149 -20.03 -28.51 22.23
CA ILE A 149 -21.07 -29.14 23.08
C ILE A 149 -20.92 -28.64 24.52
N THR A 150 -19.68 -28.66 25.05
CA THR A 150 -19.39 -28.21 26.40
C THR A 150 -19.74 -26.73 26.58
N ALA A 151 -19.43 -25.89 25.59
CA ALA A 151 -19.82 -24.47 25.58
C ALA A 151 -21.35 -24.29 25.65
N PHE A 152 -22.11 -25.02 24.84
CA PHE A 152 -23.57 -24.96 24.85
C PHE A 152 -24.15 -25.39 26.22
N LEU A 153 -23.66 -26.49 26.79
CA LEU A 153 -24.10 -26.98 28.10
C LEU A 153 -23.76 -26.01 29.23
N LEU A 154 -22.57 -25.41 29.23
CA LEU A 154 -22.19 -24.40 30.22
C LEU A 154 -23.02 -23.13 30.09
N ILE A 155 -23.35 -22.68 28.87
CA ILE A 155 -24.21 -21.51 28.70
C ILE A 155 -25.62 -21.80 29.23
N LEU A 156 -26.17 -22.99 28.95
CA LEU A 156 -27.46 -23.44 29.48
C LEU A 156 -27.44 -23.53 31.01
N LEU A 157 -26.39 -24.13 31.58
CA LEU A 157 -26.19 -24.21 33.03
C LEU A 157 -26.16 -22.82 33.66
N GLY A 158 -25.51 -21.85 33.03
CA GLY A 158 -25.49 -20.46 33.49
C GLY A 158 -26.89 -19.86 33.56
N TYR A 159 -27.74 -20.07 32.55
CA TYR A 159 -29.15 -19.62 32.59
C TYR A 159 -29.95 -20.31 33.70
N VAL A 160 -29.74 -21.61 33.93
CA VAL A 160 -30.44 -22.34 35.00
C VAL A 160 -30.03 -21.81 36.37
N LEU A 161 -28.73 -21.67 36.64
CA LEU A 161 -28.23 -21.11 37.91
C LEU A 161 -28.71 -19.68 38.13
N PHE A 162 -28.77 -18.88 37.06
CA PHE A 162 -29.28 -17.51 37.10
C PHE A 162 -30.77 -17.46 37.44
N LEU A 163 -31.62 -18.28 36.81
CA LEU A 163 -33.05 -18.34 37.13
C LEU A 163 -33.30 -18.84 38.56
N VAL A 164 -32.57 -19.87 39.00
CA VAL A 164 -32.68 -20.41 40.36
C VAL A 164 -32.33 -19.35 41.41
N LEU A 165 -31.27 -18.56 41.19
CA LEU A 165 -30.89 -17.47 42.09
C LEU A 165 -32.04 -16.49 42.34
N TYR A 166 -32.67 -15.97 41.28
CA TYR A 166 -33.71 -14.96 41.41
C TYR A 166 -35.05 -15.53 41.91
N ILE A 167 -35.34 -16.80 41.62
CA ILE A 167 -36.52 -17.50 42.18
C ILE A 167 -36.35 -17.75 43.68
N MET A 168 -35.14 -18.12 44.13
CA MET A 168 -34.86 -18.41 45.55
C MET A 168 -34.77 -17.16 46.42
N LYS A 169 -34.40 -16.01 45.83
CA LYS A 169 -34.15 -14.77 46.58
C LYS A 169 -35.43 -14.13 47.12
N ASP A 170 -36.45 -13.96 46.28
CA ASP A 170 -37.78 -13.51 46.68
C ASP A 170 -38.84 -13.99 45.68
N PRO A 171 -39.58 -15.08 45.97
CA PRO A 171 -40.62 -15.59 45.06
C PRO A 171 -41.86 -14.69 44.99
N THR A 172 -41.98 -13.66 45.84
CA THR A 172 -43.14 -12.77 45.89
C THR A 172 -42.96 -11.50 45.05
N ASP A 173 -41.73 -11.17 44.63
CA ASP A 173 -41.43 -10.01 43.78
C ASP A 173 -41.64 -10.32 42.28
N ILE A 174 -42.89 -10.19 41.85
CA ILE A 174 -43.32 -10.41 40.45
C ILE A 174 -42.57 -9.48 39.48
N LYS A 175 -42.19 -8.27 39.89
CA LYS A 175 -41.52 -7.31 38.99
C LYS A 175 -40.12 -7.78 38.63
N THR A 176 -39.34 -8.22 39.61
CA THR A 176 -37.99 -8.75 39.38
C THR A 176 -38.02 -10.00 38.49
N ILE A 177 -39.00 -10.89 38.67
CA ILE A 177 -39.16 -12.08 37.81
C ILE A 177 -39.42 -11.68 36.35
N ILE A 178 -40.24 -10.66 36.10
CA ILE A 178 -40.52 -10.15 34.74
C ILE A 178 -39.24 -9.61 34.09
N TRP A 179 -38.47 -8.77 34.80
CA TRP A 179 -37.22 -8.20 34.26
C TRP A 179 -36.17 -9.26 33.96
N VAL A 180 -36.00 -10.24 34.84
CA VAL A 180 -35.11 -11.39 34.65
C VAL A 180 -35.55 -12.22 33.44
N GLY A 181 -36.85 -12.50 33.29
CA GLY A 181 -37.41 -13.20 32.13
C GLY A 181 -37.17 -12.46 30.82
N LEU A 182 -37.36 -11.13 30.81
CA LEU A 182 -37.06 -10.26 29.67
C LEU A 182 -35.57 -10.23 29.34
N ALA A 183 -34.69 -10.26 30.34
CA ALA A 183 -33.24 -10.30 30.15
C ALA A 183 -32.78 -11.63 29.53
N VAL A 184 -33.32 -12.77 29.99
CA VAL A 184 -33.05 -14.09 29.40
C VAL A 184 -33.60 -14.17 27.97
N GLY A 185 -34.84 -13.71 27.74
CA GLY A 185 -35.42 -13.67 26.40
C GLY A 185 -34.65 -12.76 25.44
N GLY A 186 -34.26 -11.56 25.90
CA GLY A 186 -33.49 -10.60 25.12
C GLY A 186 -32.10 -11.10 24.75
N SER A 187 -31.38 -11.71 25.70
CA SER A 187 -30.05 -12.31 25.44
C SER A 187 -30.11 -13.51 24.49
N PHE A 188 -31.16 -14.33 24.58
CA PHE A 188 -31.43 -15.40 23.62
C PHE A 188 -31.67 -14.86 22.20
N LEU A 189 -32.58 -13.88 22.04
CA LEU A 189 -32.89 -13.27 20.74
C LEU A 189 -31.67 -12.55 20.12
N MET A 190 -30.89 -11.85 20.93
CA MET A 190 -29.66 -11.18 20.47
C MET A 190 -28.62 -12.18 19.95
N SER A 191 -28.58 -13.41 20.47
CA SER A 191 -27.62 -14.43 20.03
C SER A 191 -27.80 -14.87 18.56
N PHE A 192 -28.93 -14.55 17.92
CA PHE A 192 -29.13 -14.69 16.48
C PHE A 192 -28.19 -13.82 15.65
N ASN A 193 -27.59 -12.75 16.18
CA ASN A 193 -26.83 -11.77 15.39
C ASN A 193 -25.76 -12.38 14.45
N TRP A 194 -25.12 -13.46 14.86
CA TRP A 194 -24.03 -14.10 14.11
C TRP A 194 -24.45 -15.39 13.36
N TRP A 195 -25.74 -15.58 13.11
CA TRP A 195 -26.29 -16.76 12.41
C TRP A 195 -25.65 -17.01 11.04
N GLU A 196 -25.33 -15.94 10.28
CA GLU A 196 -24.73 -16.01 8.94
C GLU A 196 -23.41 -16.79 8.91
N ASN A 197 -22.65 -16.77 10.03
CA ASN A 197 -21.34 -17.41 10.14
C ASN A 197 -21.43 -18.93 9.92
N TYR A 198 -22.44 -19.54 10.54
CA TYR A 198 -22.66 -20.99 10.52
C TYR A 198 -23.53 -21.41 9.33
N PHE A 199 -24.53 -20.58 8.99
CA PHE A 199 -25.49 -20.87 7.93
C PHE A 199 -24.83 -21.13 6.57
N ARG A 200 -23.76 -20.39 6.25
CA ARG A 200 -23.02 -20.59 5.00
C ARG A 200 -22.42 -21.99 4.88
N LEU A 201 -21.78 -22.48 5.93
CA LEU A 201 -21.15 -23.81 5.95
C LEU A 201 -22.20 -24.92 5.85
N ILE A 202 -23.33 -24.73 6.55
CA ILE A 202 -24.48 -25.63 6.47
C ILE A 202 -25.00 -25.67 5.02
N SER A 203 -25.19 -24.51 4.39
CA SER A 203 -25.68 -24.39 3.01
C SER A 203 -24.74 -25.04 1.98
N GLU A 204 -23.42 -24.84 2.08
CA GLU A 204 -22.46 -25.43 1.15
C GLU A 204 -22.47 -26.97 1.18
N LYS A 205 -22.67 -27.58 2.37
CA LYS A 205 -22.66 -29.04 2.55
C LYS A 205 -24.03 -29.72 2.43
N THR A 206 -25.12 -28.97 2.50
CA THR A 206 -26.47 -29.55 2.40
C THR A 206 -26.81 -29.91 0.95
N LYS A 207 -27.63 -30.95 0.73
CA LYS A 207 -28.12 -31.32 -0.61
C LYS A 207 -29.19 -30.36 -1.16
N SER A 208 -29.72 -29.46 -0.34
CA SER A 208 -30.80 -28.54 -0.68
C SER A 208 -30.35 -27.44 -1.65
N ILE A 209 -30.96 -27.40 -2.83
CA ILE A 209 -30.74 -26.38 -3.87
C ILE A 209 -31.19 -25.00 -3.37
N PHE A 210 -32.30 -24.95 -2.62
CA PHE A 210 -32.86 -23.72 -2.06
C PHE A 210 -31.86 -23.00 -1.15
N LEU A 211 -31.23 -23.71 -0.21
CA LEU A 211 -30.25 -23.13 0.72
C LEU A 211 -29.00 -22.61 -0.01
N LYS A 212 -28.55 -23.32 -1.04
CA LYS A 212 -27.41 -22.90 -1.87
C LYS A 212 -27.73 -21.63 -2.67
N ALA A 213 -28.92 -21.57 -3.27
CA ALA A 213 -29.39 -20.41 -4.01
C ALA A 213 -29.51 -19.17 -3.11
N LEU A 214 -30.07 -19.34 -1.90
CA LEU A 214 -30.20 -18.29 -0.89
C LEU A 214 -28.82 -17.76 -0.46
N CYS A 215 -27.87 -18.64 -0.13
CA CYS A 215 -26.51 -18.22 0.28
C CYS A 215 -25.77 -17.48 -0.85
N ARG A 216 -25.97 -17.89 -2.10
CA ARG A 216 -25.41 -17.21 -3.28
C ARG A 216 -26.00 -15.81 -3.45
N ASP A 217 -27.30 -15.67 -3.24
CA ASP A 217 -28.01 -14.39 -3.36
C ASP A 217 -27.58 -13.40 -2.26
N VAL A 218 -27.49 -13.85 -1.00
CA VAL A 218 -26.97 -13.05 0.13
C VAL A 218 -25.57 -12.49 -0.17
N LYS A 219 -24.68 -13.31 -0.75
CA LYS A 219 -23.31 -12.89 -1.10
C LYS A 219 -23.28 -11.86 -2.23
N THR A 220 -24.16 -12.01 -3.23
CA THR A 220 -24.18 -11.18 -4.42
C THR A 220 -24.84 -9.82 -4.16
N CYS A 221 -25.90 -9.81 -3.35
CA CYS A 221 -26.76 -8.65 -3.08
C CYS A 221 -26.46 -8.02 -1.71
N GLN A 222 -25.28 -8.29 -1.14
CA GLN A 222 -24.92 -7.96 0.24
C GLN A 222 -25.08 -6.47 0.58
N ASN A 223 -24.70 -5.54 -0.33
CA ASN A 223 -24.79 -4.11 -0.04
C ASN A 223 -26.26 -3.65 0.10
N MET A 224 -27.17 -4.16 -0.73
CA MET A 224 -28.60 -3.82 -0.66
C MET A 224 -29.26 -4.41 0.58
N LEU A 225 -28.94 -5.68 0.91
CA LEU A 225 -29.43 -6.31 2.13
C LEU A 225 -28.96 -5.59 3.39
N GLN A 226 -27.71 -5.09 3.39
CA GLN A 226 -27.17 -4.29 4.50
C GLN A 226 -27.87 -2.95 4.67
N ILE A 227 -28.28 -2.29 3.58
CA ILE A 227 -29.08 -1.05 3.64
C ILE A 227 -30.42 -1.32 4.32
N LEU A 228 -31.16 -2.33 3.85
CA LEU A 228 -32.48 -2.68 4.40
C LEU A 228 -32.39 -3.14 5.86
N SER A 229 -31.42 -4.00 6.19
CA SER A 229 -31.16 -4.46 7.57
C SER A 229 -30.84 -3.29 8.50
N SER A 230 -30.00 -2.34 8.06
CA SER A 230 -29.64 -1.18 8.88
C SER A 230 -30.85 -0.29 9.19
N MET A 231 -31.70 -0.03 8.18
CA MET A 231 -32.93 0.75 8.37
C MET A 231 -33.89 0.06 9.34
N LEU A 232 -34.06 -1.26 9.22
CA LEU A 232 -34.93 -2.03 10.10
C LEU A 232 -34.44 -1.98 11.56
N ARG A 233 -33.15 -2.17 11.80
CA ARG A 233 -32.56 -2.11 13.15
C ARG A 233 -32.77 -0.74 13.81
N ILE A 234 -32.58 0.34 13.04
CA ILE A 234 -32.84 1.71 13.51
C ILE A 234 -34.31 1.87 13.88
N ALA A 235 -35.23 1.46 13.00
CA ALA A 235 -36.66 1.58 13.21
C ALA A 235 -37.16 0.78 14.42
N VAL A 236 -36.73 -0.47 14.58
CA VAL A 236 -37.12 -1.33 15.71
C VAL A 236 -36.59 -0.77 17.03
N THR A 237 -35.32 -0.36 17.08
CA THR A 237 -34.72 0.20 18.31
C THR A 237 -35.41 1.51 18.70
N ALA A 238 -35.65 2.40 17.72
CA ALA A 238 -36.38 3.64 17.95
C ALA A 238 -37.83 3.38 18.40
N GLY A 239 -38.49 2.37 17.83
CA GLY A 239 -39.85 1.98 18.21
C GLY A 239 -39.94 1.45 19.64
N VAL A 240 -39.01 0.58 20.06
CA VAL A 240 -38.96 0.06 21.44
C VAL A 240 -38.68 1.20 22.43
N LEU A 241 -37.69 2.05 22.14
CA LEU A 241 -37.37 3.20 22.98
C LEU A 241 -38.55 4.18 23.09
N GLY A 242 -39.17 4.52 21.96
CA GLY A 242 -40.31 5.44 21.89
C GLY A 242 -41.55 4.91 22.60
N ALA A 243 -41.75 3.59 22.66
CA ALA A 243 -42.83 2.95 23.39
C ALA A 243 -42.51 2.81 24.90
N TYR A 244 -41.29 2.46 25.26
CA TYR A 244 -40.91 2.20 26.65
C TYR A 244 -40.95 3.45 27.53
N VAL A 245 -40.44 4.58 27.06
CA VAL A 245 -40.37 5.83 27.84
C VAL A 245 -41.76 6.31 28.32
N PRO A 246 -42.81 6.36 27.46
CA PRO A 246 -44.17 6.65 27.93
C PRO A 246 -44.81 5.55 28.79
N LEU A 247 -44.51 4.27 28.52
CA LEU A 247 -45.04 3.15 29.31
C LEU A 247 -44.54 3.18 30.76
N ASP A 248 -43.33 3.65 30.96
CA ASP A 248 -42.72 3.86 32.29
C ASP A 248 -43.02 5.24 32.89
N LYS A 249 -44.01 5.95 32.33
CA LYS A 249 -44.51 7.27 32.80
C LYS A 249 -43.47 8.39 32.78
N MET A 250 -42.46 8.33 31.90
CA MET A 250 -41.47 9.40 31.73
C MET A 250 -41.87 10.39 30.62
N ASP A 251 -41.38 11.64 30.68
CA ASP A 251 -41.66 12.69 29.68
C ASP A 251 -40.46 12.94 28.73
N TRP A 252 -40.73 12.99 27.43
CA TRP A 252 -39.74 13.32 26.39
C TRP A 252 -39.35 14.80 26.35
N LYS A 253 -40.15 15.72 26.92
CA LYS A 253 -39.91 17.17 26.88
C LYS A 253 -38.54 17.58 27.45
N ILE A 254 -37.97 16.77 28.33
CA ILE A 254 -36.69 17.04 28.99
C ILE A 254 -35.51 16.92 28.02
N VAL A 255 -35.63 16.13 26.94
CA VAL A 255 -34.59 16.00 25.89
C VAL A 255 -34.32 17.32 25.17
N THR A 256 -35.29 18.24 25.16
CA THR A 256 -35.17 19.58 24.59
C THR A 256 -34.75 20.66 25.59
N SER A 257 -34.66 20.33 26.88
CA SER A 257 -34.27 21.25 27.96
C SER A 257 -32.81 21.01 28.36
N ILE A 258 -32.02 22.05 28.65
CA ILE A 258 -30.57 21.92 28.85
C ILE A 258 -30.14 22.26 30.30
N PRO A 259 -29.84 21.25 31.13
CA PRO A 259 -28.93 21.38 32.27
C PRO A 259 -27.48 21.09 31.84
N SER A 260 -26.55 21.95 32.21
CA SER A 260 -25.24 22.04 31.55
C SER A 260 -24.16 21.11 32.09
N ARG A 261 -24.31 20.49 33.27
CA ARG A 261 -23.28 19.64 33.91
C ARG A 261 -23.54 18.15 33.68
N GLU A 262 -24.77 17.70 33.92
CA GLU A 262 -25.22 16.32 33.81
C GLU A 262 -25.23 15.87 32.34
N THR A 263 -25.70 16.73 31.44
CA THR A 263 -25.66 16.50 29.99
C THR A 263 -24.23 16.37 29.48
N LYS A 264 -23.26 17.13 30.03
CA LYS A 264 -21.85 16.97 29.68
C LYS A 264 -21.30 15.62 30.13
N ILE A 265 -21.70 15.13 31.32
CA ILE A 265 -21.28 13.80 31.82
C ILE A 265 -21.79 12.69 30.88
N ILE A 266 -23.08 12.72 30.53
CA ILE A 266 -23.67 11.75 29.60
C ILE A 266 -22.99 11.84 28.22
N ALA A 267 -22.79 13.06 27.70
CA ALA A 267 -22.14 13.31 26.41
C ALA A 267 -20.69 12.78 26.37
N ILE A 268 -19.94 12.92 27.46
CA ILE A 268 -18.58 12.35 27.59
C ILE A 268 -18.65 10.82 27.60
N ILE A 269 -19.56 10.21 28.37
CA ILE A 269 -19.68 8.75 28.47
C ILE A 269 -20.06 8.14 27.11
N ILE A 270 -21.03 8.71 26.39
CA ILE A 270 -21.38 8.24 25.04
C ILE A 270 -20.24 8.48 24.05
N GLY A 271 -19.54 9.62 24.13
CA GLY A 271 -18.36 9.91 23.31
C GLY A 271 -17.26 8.85 23.50
N VAL A 272 -16.93 8.54 24.76
CA VAL A 272 -15.98 7.48 25.12
C VAL A 272 -16.47 6.14 24.59
N GLN A 273 -17.75 5.80 24.74
CA GLN A 273 -18.32 4.55 24.25
C GLN A 273 -18.20 4.39 22.73
N LEU A 274 -18.60 5.41 21.97
CA LEU A 274 -18.62 5.36 20.52
C LEU A 274 -17.19 5.31 19.94
N ILE A 275 -16.28 6.12 20.49
CA ILE A 275 -14.88 6.17 20.04
C ILE A 275 -14.17 4.88 20.42
N SER A 276 -14.30 4.42 21.67
CA SER A 276 -13.60 3.22 22.14
C SER A 276 -14.06 1.96 21.43
N SER A 277 -15.36 1.79 21.18
CA SER A 277 -15.89 0.64 20.43
C SER A 277 -15.42 0.62 18.96
N ALA A 278 -15.44 1.78 18.29
CA ALA A 278 -14.97 1.91 16.91
C ALA A 278 -13.45 1.65 16.78
N LEU A 279 -12.65 2.22 17.67
CA LEU A 279 -11.21 2.00 17.71
C LEU A 279 -10.88 0.55 18.10
N CYS A 280 -11.60 -0.05 19.05
CA CYS A 280 -11.41 -1.44 19.45
C CYS A 280 -11.58 -2.39 18.26
N HIS A 281 -12.65 -2.19 17.47
CA HIS A 281 -12.86 -2.94 16.23
C HIS A 281 -11.70 -2.74 15.24
N TRP A 282 -11.28 -1.50 15.03
CA TRP A 282 -10.22 -1.21 14.07
C TRP A 282 -8.88 -1.83 14.48
N PHE A 283 -8.43 -1.63 15.73
CA PHE A 283 -7.18 -2.22 16.24
C PHE A 283 -7.23 -3.74 16.31
N SER A 284 -8.41 -4.32 16.57
CA SER A 284 -8.63 -5.76 16.47
C SER A 284 -8.39 -6.28 15.05
N VAL A 285 -8.91 -5.61 14.03
CA VAL A 285 -8.65 -5.94 12.62
C VAL A 285 -7.16 -5.83 12.29
N VAL A 286 -6.49 -4.80 12.83
CA VAL A 286 -5.04 -4.60 12.67
C VAL A 286 -4.26 -5.77 13.28
N ALA A 287 -4.58 -6.17 14.51
CA ALA A 287 -3.97 -7.32 15.18
C ALA A 287 -4.09 -8.61 14.35
N CYS A 288 -5.25 -8.85 13.73
CA CYS A 288 -5.42 -10.00 12.85
C CYS A 288 -4.56 -9.91 11.59
N LYS A 289 -4.47 -8.74 10.95
CA LYS A 289 -3.64 -8.54 9.73
C LYS A 289 -2.15 -8.69 10.00
N MET A 290 -1.70 -8.37 11.21
CA MET A 290 -0.31 -8.51 11.65
C MET A 290 0.06 -9.94 12.08
N HIS A 291 -0.82 -10.93 11.88
CA HIS A 291 -0.61 -12.30 12.34
C HIS A 291 -0.44 -12.42 13.88
N ALA A 292 -0.98 -11.45 14.63
CA ALA A 292 -0.87 -11.34 16.08
C ALA A 292 -2.18 -11.69 16.82
N LEU A 293 -3.05 -12.45 16.14
CA LEU A 293 -4.42 -12.78 16.58
C LEU A 293 -4.48 -13.26 18.04
N ARG A 294 -3.60 -14.18 18.44
CA ARG A 294 -3.65 -14.81 19.78
C ARG A 294 -3.39 -13.81 20.91
N ARG A 295 -2.33 -13.00 20.76
CA ARG A 295 -1.81 -12.12 21.83
C ARG A 295 -2.47 -10.75 21.84
N CYS A 296 -2.80 -10.21 20.67
CA CYS A 296 -3.26 -8.84 20.52
C CYS A 296 -4.77 -8.72 20.28
N PHE A 297 -5.47 -9.83 20.04
CA PHE A 297 -6.92 -9.85 19.79
C PHE A 297 -7.67 -10.79 20.75
N ILE A 298 -7.38 -12.09 20.73
CA ILE A 298 -8.16 -13.09 21.50
C ILE A 298 -7.97 -12.88 23.01
N LEU A 299 -6.72 -12.85 23.48
CA LEU A 299 -6.42 -12.75 24.91
C LEU A 299 -6.95 -11.45 25.55
N PRO A 300 -6.74 -10.26 24.97
CA PRO A 300 -7.35 -9.02 25.45
C PRO A 300 -8.88 -9.10 25.61
N LEU A 301 -9.57 -9.68 24.63
CA LEU A 301 -11.03 -9.77 24.66
C LEU A 301 -11.53 -10.79 25.72
N TYR A 302 -10.84 -11.90 25.94
CA TYR A 302 -11.20 -12.84 27.01
C TYR A 302 -11.03 -12.25 28.41
N LEU A 303 -10.07 -11.34 28.58
CA LEU A 303 -9.80 -10.69 29.87
C LEU A 303 -10.66 -9.46 30.13
N ALA A 304 -11.26 -8.85 29.10
CA ALA A 304 -12.01 -7.60 29.22
C ALA A 304 -13.18 -7.72 30.22
N SER A 305 -14.05 -8.72 30.08
CA SER A 305 -15.14 -8.98 31.04
C SER A 305 -14.67 -9.15 32.49
N LEU A 306 -13.58 -9.88 32.72
CA LEU A 306 -13.03 -10.10 34.06
C LEU A 306 -12.46 -8.80 34.64
N ALA A 307 -11.79 -8.00 33.83
CA ALA A 307 -11.25 -6.71 34.23
C ALA A 307 -12.35 -5.70 34.57
N VAL A 308 -13.45 -5.68 33.81
CA VAL A 308 -14.64 -4.84 34.09
C VAL A 308 -15.25 -5.20 35.44
N MET A 309 -15.39 -6.50 35.73
CA MET A 309 -15.88 -6.97 37.03
C MET A 309 -15.01 -6.46 38.19
N VAL A 310 -13.69 -6.61 38.07
CA VAL A 310 -12.74 -6.10 39.08
C VAL A 310 -12.85 -4.58 39.21
N LEU A 311 -12.96 -3.85 38.09
CA LEU A 311 -13.02 -2.39 38.08
C LEU A 311 -14.27 -1.84 38.77
N PHE A 312 -15.42 -2.51 38.68
CA PHE A 312 -16.63 -2.08 39.38
C PHE A 312 -16.68 -2.53 40.84
N VAL A 313 -16.19 -3.73 41.16
CA VAL A 313 -16.30 -4.31 42.52
C VAL A 313 -15.24 -3.76 43.47
N VAL A 314 -13.99 -3.57 43.02
CA VAL A 314 -12.89 -3.13 43.91
C VAL A 314 -13.14 -1.75 44.53
N PRO A 315 -13.58 -0.70 43.79
CA PRO A 315 -13.90 0.59 44.40
C PRO A 315 -14.98 0.50 45.47
N VAL A 316 -16.00 -0.34 45.25
CA VAL A 316 -17.08 -0.56 46.23
C VAL A 316 -16.53 -1.18 47.51
N ILE A 317 -15.65 -2.18 47.41
CA ILE A 317 -14.98 -2.80 48.56
C ILE A 317 -14.11 -1.77 49.30
N VAL A 318 -13.32 -0.97 48.58
CA VAL A 318 -12.43 0.02 49.17
C VAL A 318 -13.22 1.09 49.93
N TYR A 319 -14.29 1.64 49.34
CA TYR A 319 -15.13 2.65 50.01
C TYR A 319 -15.87 2.08 51.22
N TYR A 320 -16.36 0.83 51.12
CA TYR A 320 -16.96 0.14 52.26
C TYR A 320 -15.95 -0.09 53.40
N GLN A 321 -14.72 -0.52 53.06
CA GLN A 321 -13.65 -0.72 54.05
C GLN A 321 -13.22 0.59 54.70
N ASP A 322 -13.05 1.66 53.93
CA ASP A 322 -12.70 3.00 54.43
C ASP A 322 -13.77 3.52 55.41
N TYR A 323 -15.05 3.42 55.05
CA TYR A 323 -16.15 3.78 55.94
C TYR A 323 -16.16 2.92 57.22
N ARG A 324 -15.94 1.62 57.09
CA ARG A 324 -15.85 0.70 58.23
C ARG A 324 -14.68 1.00 59.16
N THR A 325 -13.53 1.44 58.64
CA THR A 325 -12.37 1.84 59.48
C THR A 325 -12.57 3.18 60.18
N ASN A 326 -13.36 4.08 59.59
CA ASN A 326 -13.66 5.39 60.18
C ASN A 326 -14.73 5.33 61.30
N LEU A 327 -15.47 4.23 61.40
CA LEU A 327 -16.38 3.94 62.51
C LEU A 327 -15.57 3.42 63.73
N ASN A 328 -15.48 4.22 64.79
CA ASN A 328 -14.74 3.95 66.05
C ASN A 328 -15.26 2.71 66.83
N GLY A 329 -15.09 1.50 66.28
CA GLY A 329 -15.35 0.22 66.97
C GLY A 329 -16.72 -0.42 66.73
N THR A 330 -17.61 0.18 65.94
CA THR A 330 -18.91 -0.41 65.56
C THR A 330 -18.81 -1.22 64.27
N THR A 331 -19.19 -2.50 64.31
CA THR A 331 -19.23 -3.37 63.12
C THR A 331 -20.52 -3.13 62.33
N ILE A 332 -20.45 -2.37 61.24
CA ILE A 332 -21.55 -2.26 60.27
C ILE A 332 -21.49 -3.40 59.25
N SER A 333 -22.64 -4.01 58.92
CA SER A 333 -22.76 -4.97 57.81
C SER A 333 -22.83 -4.22 56.47
N PHE A 334 -22.57 -4.89 55.34
CA PHE A 334 -22.71 -4.28 54.02
C PHE A 334 -24.14 -3.75 53.78
N THR A 335 -25.16 -4.48 54.26
CA THR A 335 -26.56 -4.06 54.24
C THR A 335 -26.81 -2.78 55.06
N GLY A 336 -26.14 -2.66 56.21
CA GLY A 336 -26.17 -1.42 57.02
C GLY A 336 -25.53 -0.24 56.29
N TYR A 337 -24.39 -0.46 55.63
CA TYR A 337 -23.71 0.55 54.81
C TYR A 337 -24.58 1.02 53.63
N CYS A 338 -25.28 0.11 52.97
CA CYS A 338 -26.25 0.43 51.93
C CYS A 338 -27.35 1.37 52.43
N ASN A 339 -27.99 1.02 53.55
CA ASN A 339 -29.09 1.82 54.09
C ASN A 339 -28.63 3.21 54.59
N GLU A 340 -27.49 3.29 55.29
CA GLU A 340 -27.03 4.54 55.90
C GLU A 340 -26.34 5.50 54.93
N VAL A 341 -25.45 4.99 54.07
CA VAL A 341 -24.56 5.82 53.25
C VAL A 341 -25.04 5.93 51.81
N VAL A 342 -25.58 4.85 51.25
CA VAL A 342 -25.95 4.79 49.83
C VAL A 342 -27.37 5.27 49.60
N ASP A 343 -28.32 4.78 50.42
CA ASP A 343 -29.73 5.17 50.34
C ASP A 343 -30.01 6.47 51.09
N GLY A 344 -29.29 6.73 52.19
CA GLY A 344 -29.37 7.95 52.98
C GLY A 344 -28.77 9.22 52.35
N ARG A 345 -28.06 9.13 51.20
CA ARG A 345 -27.42 10.30 50.57
C ARG A 345 -28.44 11.31 50.01
N ASN A 346 -28.30 12.59 50.38
CA ASN A 346 -29.09 13.73 49.85
C ASN A 346 -28.57 14.22 48.49
N GLN A 347 -29.40 14.91 47.71
CA GLN A 347 -29.09 15.37 46.35
C GLN A 347 -27.97 16.43 46.27
N SER A 348 -27.07 16.19 45.32
CA SER A 348 -25.96 17.01 44.77
C SER A 348 -24.70 17.20 45.63
N LEU A 349 -23.60 16.59 45.17
CA LEU A 349 -22.24 16.90 45.58
C LEU A 349 -21.64 17.93 44.61
N ASN A 350 -21.13 19.05 45.14
CA ASN A 350 -20.33 20.03 44.40
C ASN A 350 -18.91 19.55 44.04
N GLY A 351 -18.59 18.28 44.33
CA GLY A 351 -17.26 17.67 44.17
C GLY A 351 -17.05 16.90 42.86
N SER A 352 -16.06 16.00 42.87
CA SER A 352 -15.73 15.13 41.74
C SER A 352 -16.89 14.15 41.43
N VAL A 353 -17.06 13.82 40.14
CA VAL A 353 -18.14 12.92 39.66
C VAL A 353 -17.90 11.46 40.05
N PHE A 354 -16.64 11.09 40.26
CA PHE A 354 -16.22 9.71 40.49
C PHE A 354 -16.81 9.07 41.77
N PRO A 355 -16.77 9.70 42.96
CA PRO A 355 -17.42 9.15 44.16
C PRO A 355 -18.94 8.94 43.99
N GLY A 356 -19.62 9.83 43.26
CA GLY A 356 -21.06 9.71 42.96
C GLY A 356 -21.38 8.46 42.14
N LEU A 357 -20.59 8.21 41.09
CA LEU A 357 -20.71 7.01 40.27
C LEU A 357 -20.40 5.73 41.06
N VAL A 358 -19.39 5.74 41.94
CA VAL A 358 -19.09 4.59 42.81
C VAL A 358 -20.26 4.29 43.74
N LEU A 359 -20.91 5.31 44.29
CA LEU A 359 -22.11 5.14 45.11
C LEU A 359 -23.32 4.65 44.31
N ASP A 360 -23.52 5.06 43.06
CA ASP A 360 -24.58 4.51 42.20
C ASP A 360 -24.31 3.04 41.86
N VAL A 361 -23.06 2.68 41.53
CA VAL A 361 -22.64 1.29 41.33
C VAL A 361 -22.88 0.49 42.61
N THR A 362 -22.53 1.04 43.77
CA THR A 362 -22.80 0.43 45.08
C THR A 362 -24.30 0.23 45.30
N HIS A 363 -25.13 1.23 44.96
CA HIS A 363 -26.59 1.13 45.07
C HIS A 363 -27.13 -0.07 44.27
N THR A 364 -26.67 -0.26 43.04
CA THR A 364 -27.10 -1.43 42.25
C THR A 364 -26.67 -2.76 42.87
N LEU A 365 -25.53 -2.79 43.59
CA LEU A 365 -25.06 -3.97 44.31
C LEU A 365 -25.73 -4.18 45.67
N CYS A 366 -26.29 -3.14 46.29
CA CYS A 366 -27.04 -3.24 47.54
C CYS A 366 -28.27 -4.15 47.43
N PHE A 367 -28.79 -4.31 46.20
CA PHE A 367 -29.82 -5.29 45.90
C PHE A 367 -29.34 -6.72 46.21
N LEU A 368 -28.07 -7.05 45.96
CA LEU A 368 -27.47 -8.35 46.29
C LEU A 368 -27.03 -8.34 47.76
N ASP A 369 -27.80 -8.98 48.64
CA ASP A 369 -27.41 -9.15 50.03
C ASP A 369 -26.19 -10.09 50.12
N MET A 370 -24.99 -9.48 50.13
CA MET A 370 -23.69 -10.18 50.16
C MET A 370 -23.42 -10.93 51.48
N SER A 371 -24.38 -10.98 52.41
CA SER A 371 -24.26 -11.76 53.64
C SER A 371 -24.50 -13.27 53.44
N LYS A 372 -25.23 -13.66 52.38
CA LYS A 372 -25.54 -15.06 52.06
C LYS A 372 -24.55 -15.67 51.07
N ILE A 373 -23.73 -16.60 51.56
CA ILE A 373 -22.73 -17.34 50.76
C ILE A 373 -23.39 -18.07 49.57
N THR A 374 -24.63 -18.52 49.72
CA THR A 374 -25.40 -19.22 48.68
C THR A 374 -25.66 -18.36 47.45
N ASP A 375 -26.02 -17.09 47.65
CA ASP A 375 -26.44 -16.18 46.58
C ASP A 375 -25.22 -15.74 45.76
N ILE A 376 -24.11 -15.47 46.45
CA ILE A 376 -22.79 -15.24 45.85
C ILE A 376 -22.33 -16.48 45.06
N GLY A 377 -22.56 -17.68 45.59
CA GLY A 377 -22.23 -18.95 44.95
C GLY A 377 -22.95 -19.14 43.62
N PHE A 378 -24.27 -18.92 43.58
CA PHE A 378 -25.05 -19.06 42.34
C PHE A 378 -24.71 -17.98 41.30
N LEU A 379 -24.51 -16.72 41.72
CA LEU A 379 -24.13 -15.62 40.82
C LEU A 379 -22.71 -15.81 40.26
N THR A 380 -21.76 -16.23 41.09
CA THR A 380 -20.40 -16.54 40.65
C THR A 380 -20.39 -17.78 39.74
N GLY A 381 -21.21 -18.79 40.07
CA GLY A 381 -21.40 -19.98 39.24
C GLY A 381 -21.94 -19.65 37.85
N SER A 382 -22.99 -18.83 37.75
CA SER A 382 -23.54 -18.40 36.45
C SER A 382 -22.53 -17.56 35.66
N ALA A 383 -21.83 -16.64 36.32
CA ALA A 383 -20.79 -15.80 35.71
C ALA A 383 -19.64 -16.62 35.09
N VAL A 384 -19.08 -17.57 35.85
CA VAL A 384 -18.01 -18.46 35.40
C VAL A 384 -18.51 -19.36 34.28
N SER A 385 -19.72 -19.89 34.38
CA SER A 385 -20.31 -20.77 33.37
C SER A 385 -20.50 -20.05 32.03
N TRP A 386 -21.02 -18.82 32.02
CA TRP A 386 -21.16 -18.03 30.80
C TRP A 386 -19.81 -17.57 30.22
N TRP A 387 -18.87 -17.14 31.06
CA TRP A 387 -17.54 -16.75 30.59
C TRP A 387 -16.79 -17.93 29.96
N LEU A 388 -16.74 -19.09 30.65
CA LEU A 388 -16.10 -20.29 30.13
C LEU A 388 -16.82 -20.83 28.89
N GLY A 389 -18.14 -20.73 28.86
CA GLY A 389 -18.96 -21.06 27.70
C GLY A 389 -18.60 -20.23 26.46
N LEU A 390 -18.46 -18.90 26.60
CA LEU A 390 -18.05 -18.01 25.51
C LEU A 390 -16.61 -18.30 25.03
N VAL A 391 -15.68 -18.55 25.95
CA VAL A 391 -14.29 -18.92 25.61
C VAL A 391 -14.25 -20.24 24.84
N LEU A 392 -14.99 -21.26 25.28
CA LEU A 392 -15.02 -22.56 24.60
C LEU A 392 -15.70 -22.51 23.23
N ALA A 393 -16.78 -21.75 23.08
CA ALA A 393 -17.42 -21.53 21.77
C ALA A 393 -16.42 -20.92 20.77
N THR A 394 -15.58 -20.01 21.24
CA THR A 394 -14.63 -19.24 20.41
C THR A 394 -13.22 -19.85 20.37
N LEU A 395 -12.97 -20.99 21.04
CA LEU A 395 -11.66 -21.63 21.14
C LEU A 395 -11.03 -21.98 19.78
N HIS A 396 -11.87 -22.23 18.77
CA HIS A 396 -11.43 -22.49 17.40
C HIS A 396 -10.58 -21.34 16.83
N LEU A 397 -10.79 -20.10 17.28
CA LEU A 397 -10.03 -18.92 16.86
C LEU A 397 -8.56 -18.99 17.25
N TRP A 398 -8.23 -19.65 18.37
CA TRP A 398 -6.85 -19.78 18.84
C TRP A 398 -5.98 -20.56 17.83
N TYR A 399 -6.60 -21.47 17.08
CA TYR A 399 -5.96 -22.34 16.09
C TYR A 399 -6.18 -21.84 14.64
N LEU A 400 -6.77 -20.66 14.46
CA LEU A 400 -6.95 -20.05 13.14
C LEU A 400 -5.59 -19.65 12.57
N ASN A 401 -5.25 -20.17 11.39
CA ASN A 401 -4.10 -19.71 10.61
C ASN A 401 -4.60 -18.66 9.62
N VAL A 402 -4.31 -17.39 9.90
CA VAL A 402 -4.69 -16.25 9.07
C VAL A 402 -3.59 -16.01 8.05
N SER A 403 -3.94 -15.89 6.78
CA SER A 403 -2.95 -15.49 5.77
C SER A 403 -2.51 -14.04 6.02
N ARG A 404 -1.24 -13.73 5.73
CA ARG A 404 -0.67 -12.39 5.90
C ARG A 404 -1.55 -11.31 5.24
N ILE A 405 -1.94 -10.28 5.99
CA ILE A 405 -2.85 -9.17 5.59
C ILE A 405 -4.12 -9.65 4.86
N GLN A 406 -4.75 -10.70 5.40
CA GLN A 406 -6.05 -11.13 4.88
C GLN A 406 -7.08 -9.98 4.96
N ARG A 407 -7.96 -9.90 3.95
CA ARG A 407 -8.94 -8.80 3.86
C ARG A 407 -9.95 -8.93 4.99
N THR A 408 -10.39 -7.81 5.58
CA THR A 408 -11.37 -7.80 6.68
C THR A 408 -12.65 -8.59 6.35
N GLN A 409 -13.12 -8.52 5.10
CA GLN A 409 -14.28 -9.28 4.62
C GLN A 409 -14.07 -10.80 4.61
N ASP A 410 -12.83 -11.26 4.60
CA ASP A 410 -12.44 -12.67 4.63
C ASP A 410 -12.14 -13.12 6.07
N LEU A 411 -11.99 -12.19 7.02
CA LEU A 411 -11.88 -12.48 8.46
C LEU A 411 -13.22 -12.44 9.17
N PHE A 412 -14.06 -11.43 8.90
CA PHE A 412 -15.33 -11.21 9.59
C PHE A 412 -16.51 -11.42 8.64
N VAL A 413 -17.62 -11.97 9.13
CA VAL A 413 -18.84 -12.17 8.35
C VAL A 413 -19.55 -10.83 8.13
N ARG A 414 -19.84 -10.14 9.22
CA ARG A 414 -20.36 -8.78 9.26
C ARG A 414 -19.21 -7.77 9.20
N ARG A 415 -19.44 -6.64 8.52
CA ARG A 415 -18.40 -5.65 8.20
C ARG A 415 -18.15 -4.60 9.28
N VAL A 416 -19.00 -4.53 10.29
CA VAL A 416 -19.02 -3.51 11.37
C VAL A 416 -19.23 -4.25 12.70
N PHE A 417 -18.85 -3.60 13.80
CA PHE A 417 -18.99 -4.08 15.18
C PHE A 417 -20.39 -3.78 15.75
N GLU A 418 -20.72 -4.29 16.94
CA GLU A 418 -21.88 -3.90 17.76
C GLU A 418 -21.35 -3.19 19.00
N GLY A 419 -21.70 -1.92 19.20
CA GLY A 419 -21.10 -1.10 20.27
C GLY A 419 -21.36 -1.62 21.68
N ALA A 420 -22.60 -2.07 21.95
CA ALA A 420 -23.00 -2.62 23.25
C ALA A 420 -22.42 -4.02 23.55
N PHE A 421 -22.04 -4.78 22.51
CA PHE A 421 -21.64 -6.19 22.60
C PHE A 421 -20.25 -6.39 21.99
N ILE A 422 -19.28 -5.54 22.32
CA ILE A 422 -18.00 -5.45 21.59
C ILE A 422 -17.21 -6.78 21.60
N GLU A 423 -17.17 -7.50 22.72
CA GLU A 423 -16.47 -8.78 22.84
C GLU A 423 -17.11 -9.85 21.94
N GLN A 424 -18.42 -10.05 22.07
CA GLN A 424 -19.18 -11.04 21.30
C GLN A 424 -19.17 -10.67 19.82
N SER A 425 -19.29 -9.37 19.51
CA SER A 425 -19.25 -8.83 18.15
C SER A 425 -17.93 -9.05 17.45
N LEU A 426 -16.81 -9.10 18.16
CA LEU A 426 -15.51 -9.37 17.56
C LEU A 426 -15.22 -10.87 17.50
N LEU A 427 -15.48 -11.61 18.58
CA LEU A 427 -15.16 -13.03 18.65
C LEU A 427 -16.11 -13.87 17.77
N LEU A 428 -17.43 -13.75 17.94
CA LEU A 428 -18.41 -14.60 17.24
C LEU A 428 -18.62 -14.21 15.77
N ASN A 429 -18.25 -12.98 15.39
CA ASN A 429 -18.29 -12.51 14.01
C ASN A 429 -17.07 -12.95 13.19
N THR A 430 -16.00 -13.41 13.85
CA THR A 430 -14.84 -13.96 13.12
C THR A 430 -15.28 -15.24 12.42
N ARG A 431 -14.92 -15.39 11.15
CA ARG A 431 -15.41 -16.47 10.29
C ARG A 431 -15.03 -17.82 10.85
N PHE A 432 -16.06 -18.63 11.09
CA PHE A 432 -15.92 -20.04 11.35
C PHE A 432 -15.62 -20.71 10.00
N ASP A 433 -14.38 -21.15 9.80
CA ASP A 433 -14.00 -21.94 8.63
C ASP A 433 -13.49 -23.30 9.13
N ILE A 434 -14.18 -24.38 8.74
CA ILE A 434 -13.70 -25.72 9.00
C ILE A 434 -12.51 -25.89 8.08
N GLN A 435 -11.29 -25.95 8.63
CA GLN A 435 -10.06 -26.22 7.86
C GLN A 435 -10.23 -27.52 7.06
N THR A 436 -10.80 -27.43 5.87
CA THR A 436 -10.80 -28.53 4.92
C THR A 436 -9.35 -28.70 4.50
N LYS A 437 -8.78 -29.87 4.78
CA LYS A 437 -7.42 -30.27 4.39
C LYS A 437 -7.10 -29.90 2.92
N ASN A 438 -8.11 -29.82 2.05
CA ASN A 438 -7.98 -29.43 0.65
C ASN A 438 -7.43 -28.01 0.42
N ARG A 439 -7.71 -27.03 1.30
CA ARG A 439 -7.11 -25.67 1.16
C ARG A 439 -5.61 -25.62 1.48
N ARG A 440 -5.07 -26.57 2.25
CA ARG A 440 -3.61 -26.67 2.45
C ARG A 440 -2.90 -27.09 1.17
N LYS A 441 -3.57 -27.82 0.27
CA LYS A 441 -2.99 -28.28 -1.01
C LYS A 441 -3.04 -27.22 -2.12
N GLU A 442 -3.98 -26.26 -2.08
CA GLU A 442 -4.05 -25.17 -3.08
C GLU A 442 -2.99 -24.06 -2.90
N SER A 443 -2.24 -24.05 -1.79
CA SER A 443 -1.41 -22.88 -1.40
C SER A 443 0.09 -22.94 -1.74
N SER A 444 0.55 -23.97 -2.47
CA SER A 444 1.96 -24.06 -2.90
C SER A 444 2.10 -23.89 -4.42
N ASN A 445 1.45 -22.90 -5.02
CA ASN A 445 1.84 -22.48 -6.37
C ASN A 445 3.08 -21.59 -6.24
N THR A 446 4.22 -22.17 -6.57
CA THR A 446 5.48 -21.45 -6.75
C THR A 446 5.25 -20.31 -7.74
N ALA A 447 5.63 -19.09 -7.38
CA ALA A 447 5.53 -17.96 -8.30
C ALA A 447 6.74 -17.93 -9.22
N MET A 448 6.51 -17.70 -10.52
CA MET A 448 7.59 -17.49 -11.48
C MET A 448 7.88 -16.00 -11.62
N LEU A 449 9.15 -15.62 -11.52
CA LEU A 449 9.60 -14.24 -11.61
C LEU A 449 10.67 -14.08 -12.70
N TYR A 450 10.43 -13.20 -13.66
CA TYR A 450 11.44 -12.78 -14.63
C TYR A 450 11.96 -11.38 -14.31
N LEU A 451 13.24 -11.26 -13.99
CA LEU A 451 13.89 -9.96 -13.81
C LEU A 451 14.37 -9.47 -15.17
N CYS A 452 13.93 -8.31 -15.62
CA CYS A 452 14.22 -7.78 -16.95
C CYS A 452 14.91 -6.42 -16.83
N GLY A 453 16.23 -6.40 -16.98
CA GLY A 453 17.04 -5.19 -17.06
C GLY A 453 17.18 -4.70 -18.50
N THR A 454 16.98 -3.41 -18.75
CA THR A 454 17.33 -2.78 -20.03
C THR A 454 18.55 -1.89 -19.87
N MET A 455 19.54 -2.08 -20.73
CA MET A 455 20.83 -1.39 -20.70
C MET A 455 21.15 -0.73 -22.04
N TRP A 456 21.67 0.49 -21.98
CA TRP A 456 22.26 1.23 -23.09
C TRP A 456 23.38 2.18 -22.63
N HIS A 457 24.63 1.80 -22.94
CA HIS A 457 25.85 2.56 -22.64
C HIS A 457 25.94 3.06 -21.19
N GLU A 458 25.54 2.23 -20.21
CA GLU A 458 25.75 2.50 -18.79
C GLU A 458 27.22 2.53 -18.42
N THR A 459 27.52 3.32 -17.39
CA THR A 459 28.86 3.34 -16.80
C THR A 459 29.15 2.02 -16.08
N TYR A 460 30.43 1.70 -15.93
CA TYR A 460 30.87 0.51 -15.20
C TYR A 460 30.26 0.43 -13.78
N ALA A 461 30.15 1.56 -13.07
CA ALA A 461 29.59 1.63 -11.72
C ALA A 461 28.06 1.36 -11.70
N GLU A 462 27.33 1.88 -12.68
CA GLU A 462 25.88 1.64 -12.84
C GLU A 462 25.61 0.15 -13.05
N MET A 463 26.29 -0.46 -14.03
CA MET A 463 26.16 -1.89 -14.32
C MET A 463 26.54 -2.75 -13.11
N MET A 464 27.58 -2.38 -12.37
CA MET A 464 28.00 -3.09 -11.16
C MET A 464 26.89 -3.12 -10.09
N ASN A 465 26.19 -2.01 -9.87
CA ASN A 465 25.13 -1.94 -8.85
C ASN A 465 23.96 -2.90 -9.12
N ILE A 466 23.48 -2.95 -10.36
CA ILE A 466 22.37 -3.85 -10.72
C ILE A 466 22.80 -5.31 -10.66
N ILE A 467 24.01 -5.66 -11.13
CA ILE A 467 24.52 -7.04 -11.05
C ILE A 467 24.67 -7.47 -9.58
N ILE A 468 25.20 -6.63 -8.68
CA ILE A 468 25.27 -6.92 -7.25
C ILE A 468 23.86 -7.11 -6.64
N SER A 469 22.85 -6.37 -7.09
CA SER A 469 21.46 -6.55 -6.64
C SER A 469 20.90 -7.92 -7.02
N ILE A 470 21.17 -8.37 -8.24
CA ILE A 470 20.75 -9.69 -8.74
C ILE A 470 21.44 -10.82 -7.95
N PHE A 471 22.75 -10.72 -7.71
CA PHE A 471 23.50 -11.72 -6.93
C PHE A 471 23.09 -11.74 -5.45
N ARG A 472 22.71 -10.60 -4.86
CA ARG A 472 22.09 -10.58 -3.51
C ARG A 472 20.79 -11.37 -3.48
N LEU A 473 19.98 -11.29 -4.53
CA LEU A 473 18.74 -12.07 -4.64
C LEU A 473 19.02 -13.56 -4.79
N ASP A 474 20.03 -13.95 -5.59
CA ASP A 474 20.50 -15.34 -5.71
C ASP A 474 20.86 -15.95 -4.35
N LYS A 475 21.61 -15.21 -3.52
CA LYS A 475 21.92 -15.63 -2.14
C LYS A 475 20.69 -15.68 -1.23
N TYR A 476 19.74 -14.77 -1.40
CA TYR A 476 18.54 -14.66 -0.54
C TYR A 476 17.48 -15.75 -0.83
N ARG A 477 17.39 -16.22 -2.07
CA ARG A 477 16.50 -17.31 -2.53
C ARG A 477 17.29 -18.28 -3.42
N PRO A 478 18.15 -19.12 -2.83
CA PRO A 478 18.98 -20.05 -3.58
C PRO A 478 18.13 -21.15 -4.21
N LYS A 479 18.31 -21.41 -5.51
CA LYS A 479 17.56 -22.43 -6.25
C LYS A 479 17.84 -23.85 -5.74
N ILE A 480 19.03 -24.06 -5.19
CA ILE A 480 19.53 -25.37 -4.73
C ILE A 480 18.88 -25.78 -3.39
N ASP A 481 18.38 -24.84 -2.58
CA ASP A 481 17.77 -25.15 -1.28
C ASP A 481 16.26 -25.40 -1.41
N ARG A 482 15.86 -26.66 -1.18
CA ARG A 482 14.44 -27.10 -1.21
C ARG A 482 13.54 -26.39 -0.21
N LYS A 483 14.08 -25.64 0.77
CA LYS A 483 13.29 -24.83 1.70
C LYS A 483 12.64 -23.62 1.02
N PHE A 484 13.20 -23.14 -0.09
CA PHE A 484 12.75 -21.94 -0.80
C PHE A 484 12.08 -22.30 -2.13
N ASN A 485 10.93 -22.98 -2.06
CA ASN A 485 10.13 -23.35 -3.23
C ASN A 485 8.95 -22.39 -3.49
N ASP A 486 8.93 -21.23 -2.82
CA ASP A 486 7.85 -20.24 -2.89
C ASP A 486 7.91 -19.34 -4.13
N VAL A 487 9.12 -19.09 -4.62
CA VAL A 487 9.41 -18.27 -5.81
C VAL A 487 10.56 -18.87 -6.59
N THR A 488 10.38 -19.06 -7.90
CA THR A 488 11.45 -19.35 -8.87
C THR A 488 11.72 -18.10 -9.69
N PHE A 489 12.99 -17.79 -9.95
CA PHE A 489 13.30 -16.62 -10.77
C PHE A 489 14.41 -16.85 -11.80
N GLU A 490 14.34 -16.05 -12.85
CA GLU A 490 15.29 -16.01 -13.96
C GLU A 490 15.57 -14.55 -14.32
N THR A 491 16.83 -14.19 -14.56
CA THR A 491 17.22 -12.82 -14.89
C THR A 491 17.57 -12.69 -16.36
N HIS A 492 17.07 -11.64 -17.00
CA HIS A 492 17.30 -11.28 -18.38
C HIS A 492 17.80 -9.83 -18.47
N ILE A 493 18.95 -9.62 -19.10
CA ILE A 493 19.51 -8.29 -19.37
C ILE A 493 19.48 -8.08 -20.88
N TYR A 494 18.78 -7.04 -21.33
CA TYR A 494 18.70 -6.66 -22.74
C TYR A 494 19.62 -5.47 -22.98
N PHE A 495 20.75 -5.74 -23.64
CA PHE A 495 21.79 -4.74 -23.92
C PHE A 495 21.61 -4.21 -25.34
N ASP A 496 21.16 -2.96 -25.46
CA ASP A 496 20.96 -2.27 -26.73
C ASP A 496 22.29 -1.78 -27.32
N ASP A 497 22.42 -1.85 -28.65
CA ASP A 497 23.59 -1.41 -29.42
C ASP A 497 24.93 -2.06 -28.98
N ALA A 498 24.92 -3.36 -28.75
CA ALA A 498 26.06 -4.07 -28.15
C ALA A 498 27.27 -4.27 -29.08
N PHE A 499 27.12 -4.03 -30.38
CA PHE A 499 28.06 -4.45 -31.42
C PHE A 499 28.71 -3.27 -32.17
N LYS A 500 29.97 -3.46 -32.58
CA LYS A 500 30.76 -2.57 -33.43
C LYS A 500 31.36 -3.35 -34.61
N HIS A 501 31.46 -2.69 -35.77
CA HIS A 501 32.16 -3.20 -36.95
C HIS A 501 33.67 -2.92 -36.82
N VAL A 502 34.51 -3.93 -37.02
CA VAL A 502 35.97 -3.80 -37.01
C VAL A 502 36.49 -4.08 -38.42
N LYS A 503 37.30 -3.16 -38.98
CA LYS A 503 37.86 -3.33 -40.33
C LYS A 503 38.81 -4.53 -40.34
N GLY A 504 38.52 -5.54 -41.17
CA GLY A 504 39.35 -6.74 -41.33
C GLY A 504 38.82 -8.00 -40.65
N SER A 505 37.79 -7.91 -39.79
CA SER A 505 37.10 -9.09 -39.24
C SER A 505 35.88 -9.47 -40.09
N ARG A 506 35.55 -10.77 -40.17
CA ARG A 506 34.32 -11.27 -40.85
C ARG A 506 33.06 -11.17 -39.98
N GLY A 507 33.12 -10.56 -38.81
CA GLY A 507 31.99 -10.46 -37.89
C GLY A 507 32.06 -9.27 -36.93
N ASN A 508 30.92 -8.93 -36.36
CA ASN A 508 30.78 -7.83 -35.40
C ASN A 508 31.44 -8.21 -34.07
N HIS A 509 32.12 -7.24 -33.46
CA HIS A 509 32.72 -7.36 -32.13
C HIS A 509 31.82 -6.69 -31.10
N LEU A 510 31.92 -7.08 -29.84
CA LEU A 510 31.25 -6.33 -28.77
C LEU A 510 31.89 -4.95 -28.63
N ASN A 511 31.06 -3.96 -28.27
CA ASN A 511 31.53 -2.64 -27.90
C ASN A 511 32.14 -2.66 -26.49
N SER A 512 32.83 -1.58 -26.11
CA SER A 512 33.51 -1.48 -24.81
C SER A 512 32.57 -1.61 -23.61
N TYR A 513 31.32 -1.15 -23.73
CA TYR A 513 30.35 -1.21 -22.65
C TYR A 513 29.84 -2.65 -22.41
N ALA A 514 29.57 -3.38 -23.49
CA ALA A 514 29.18 -4.78 -23.43
C ALA A 514 30.34 -5.66 -22.93
N GLU A 515 31.57 -5.36 -23.32
CA GLU A 515 32.79 -5.96 -22.75
C GLU A 515 32.89 -5.73 -21.24
N ASP A 516 32.63 -4.50 -20.77
CA ASP A 516 32.67 -4.16 -19.35
C ASP A 516 31.59 -4.91 -18.54
N LEU A 517 30.40 -5.13 -19.09
CA LEU A 517 29.37 -5.95 -18.45
C LEU A 517 29.86 -7.39 -18.18
N VAL A 518 30.55 -8.01 -19.14
CA VAL A 518 31.09 -9.37 -18.96
C VAL A 518 32.18 -9.42 -17.89
N LYS A 519 33.05 -8.40 -17.84
CA LYS A 519 34.06 -8.26 -16.77
C LYS A 519 33.39 -8.14 -15.40
N ILE A 520 32.37 -7.29 -15.28
CA ILE A 520 31.60 -7.09 -14.05
C ILE A 520 30.96 -8.40 -13.58
N LEU A 521 30.33 -9.16 -14.48
CA LEU A 521 29.76 -10.47 -14.14
C LEU A 521 30.80 -11.42 -13.55
N THR A 522 32.01 -11.44 -14.13
CA THR A 522 33.13 -12.26 -13.65
C THR A 522 33.60 -11.81 -12.26
N GLU A 523 33.77 -10.50 -12.05
CA GLU A 523 34.19 -9.93 -10.77
C GLU A 523 33.17 -10.20 -9.65
N VAL A 524 31.88 -9.94 -9.91
CA VAL A 524 30.81 -10.15 -8.93
C VAL A 524 30.65 -11.64 -8.61
N TYR A 525 30.78 -12.51 -9.61
CA TYR A 525 30.78 -13.95 -9.39
C TYR A 525 31.88 -14.37 -8.40
N GLY A 526 33.11 -13.90 -8.61
CA GLY A 526 34.22 -14.15 -7.70
C GLY A 526 33.98 -13.64 -6.28
N ILE A 527 33.35 -12.46 -6.14
CA ILE A 527 32.99 -11.89 -4.84
C ILE A 527 31.99 -12.77 -4.09
N PHE A 528 30.87 -13.14 -4.73
CA PHE A 528 29.80 -13.89 -4.07
C PHE A 528 30.14 -15.36 -3.83
N THR A 529 31.08 -15.93 -4.60
CA THR A 529 31.58 -17.29 -4.37
C THR A 529 32.48 -17.38 -3.13
N ASN A 530 33.25 -16.33 -2.85
CA ASN A 530 34.22 -16.31 -1.76
C ASN A 530 33.71 -15.64 -0.47
N ILE A 531 32.45 -15.18 -0.45
CA ILE A 531 31.91 -14.34 0.63
C ILE A 531 31.83 -15.06 1.99
N ASP A 532 31.71 -16.40 1.97
CA ASP A 532 31.57 -17.23 3.17
C ASP A 532 32.91 -17.85 3.64
N ASP A 533 33.99 -17.69 2.86
CA ASP A 533 35.33 -18.19 3.19
C ASP A 533 36.08 -17.17 4.07
N LYS A 534 36.46 -17.57 5.30
CA LYS A 534 37.14 -16.70 6.30
C LYS A 534 38.50 -16.14 5.85
N PHE A 535 39.07 -16.70 4.80
CA PHE A 535 40.27 -16.24 4.12
C PHE A 535 39.95 -16.25 2.62
N PHE A 536 40.21 -15.16 1.91
CA PHE A 536 40.22 -15.10 0.44
C PHE A 536 41.31 -16.06 -0.09
N LYS A 537 41.07 -17.37 -0.07
CA LYS A 537 41.95 -18.38 -0.64
C LYS A 537 41.50 -18.63 -2.08
N HIS A 538 42.45 -18.43 -3.00
CA HIS A 538 42.46 -18.66 -4.45
C HIS A 538 41.12 -18.62 -5.20
N ASN A 539 41.07 -17.75 -6.22
CA ASN A 539 40.03 -17.69 -7.26
C ASN A 539 39.57 -19.10 -7.63
N LYS A 540 38.45 -19.56 -7.06
CA LYS A 540 37.74 -20.72 -7.59
C LYS A 540 37.37 -20.34 -9.02
N GLN A 541 37.86 -21.11 -9.98
CA GLN A 541 37.60 -20.89 -11.39
C GLN A 541 36.09 -20.89 -11.61
N VAL A 542 35.58 -19.87 -12.32
CA VAL A 542 34.14 -19.79 -12.61
C VAL A 542 33.79 -21.02 -13.44
N PRO A 543 32.73 -21.78 -13.08
CA PRO A 543 32.32 -22.93 -13.87
C PRO A 543 32.00 -22.50 -15.29
N MET A 544 32.12 -23.45 -16.22
CA MET A 544 31.87 -23.22 -17.63
C MET A 544 30.49 -22.58 -17.87
N GLN A 545 30.46 -21.49 -18.62
CA GLN A 545 29.25 -20.75 -18.99
C GLN A 545 29.00 -20.87 -20.49
N LYS A 546 27.80 -20.51 -20.95
CA LYS A 546 27.39 -20.73 -22.35
C LYS A 546 27.28 -19.42 -23.12
N ILE A 547 27.78 -19.41 -24.36
CA ILE A 547 27.60 -18.31 -25.31
C ILE A 547 26.92 -18.83 -26.58
N ILE A 548 25.93 -18.09 -27.08
CA ILE A 548 25.06 -18.54 -28.16
C ILE A 548 24.93 -17.43 -29.20
N ARG A 549 25.07 -17.78 -30.48
CA ARG A 549 24.74 -16.88 -31.61
C ARG A 549 23.24 -16.87 -31.83
N THR A 550 22.68 -15.69 -32.07
CA THR A 550 21.22 -15.54 -32.17
C THR A 550 20.84 -14.68 -33.37
N PRO A 551 19.61 -14.80 -33.91
CA PRO A 551 19.15 -13.98 -35.04
C PRO A 551 19.19 -12.47 -34.81
N TYR A 552 19.27 -12.05 -33.54
CA TYR A 552 19.30 -10.63 -33.13
C TYR A 552 20.68 -10.15 -32.66
N GLY A 553 21.72 -11.00 -32.71
CA GLY A 553 23.06 -10.70 -32.20
C GLY A 553 23.65 -11.89 -31.41
N GLY A 554 23.80 -11.73 -30.09
CA GLY A 554 24.40 -12.76 -29.23
C GLY A 554 23.68 -12.93 -27.90
N ARG A 555 23.86 -14.09 -27.27
CA ARG A 555 23.32 -14.40 -25.94
C ARG A 555 24.40 -15.03 -25.06
N LEU A 556 24.56 -14.53 -23.84
CA LEU A 556 25.42 -15.11 -22.81
C LEU A 556 24.54 -15.64 -21.68
N VAL A 557 24.73 -16.90 -21.28
CA VAL A 557 23.99 -17.56 -20.20
C VAL A 557 24.94 -17.88 -19.07
N VAL A 558 24.71 -17.26 -17.91
CA VAL A 558 25.53 -17.39 -16.70
C VAL A 558 24.72 -18.03 -15.58
N THR A 559 25.16 -19.19 -15.09
CA THR A 559 24.61 -19.82 -13.88
C THR A 559 25.33 -19.27 -12.65
N MET A 560 24.61 -18.57 -11.78
CA MET A 560 25.12 -17.94 -10.55
C MET A 560 25.48 -18.99 -9.47
N PRO A 561 26.25 -18.61 -8.43
CA PRO A 561 26.75 -19.54 -7.41
C PRO A 561 25.66 -20.34 -6.67
N HIS A 562 24.45 -19.81 -6.51
CA HIS A 562 23.35 -20.50 -5.82
C HIS A 562 22.29 -21.09 -6.77
N GLY A 563 22.63 -21.24 -8.06
CA GLY A 563 21.89 -22.02 -9.06
C GLY A 563 20.85 -21.26 -9.88
N ASN A 564 20.58 -19.98 -9.59
CA ASN A 564 19.74 -19.15 -10.47
C ASN A 564 20.54 -18.70 -11.71
N VAL A 565 19.85 -18.24 -12.76
CA VAL A 565 20.45 -17.96 -14.07
C VAL A 565 20.30 -16.47 -14.44
N ILE A 566 21.36 -15.91 -15.02
CA ILE A 566 21.37 -14.61 -15.73
C ILE A 566 21.56 -14.89 -17.22
N ILE A 567 20.69 -14.31 -18.05
CA ILE A 567 20.78 -14.35 -19.51
C ILE A 567 20.98 -12.93 -20.02
N VAL A 568 22.10 -12.67 -20.66
CA VAL A 568 22.39 -11.39 -21.31
C VAL A 568 22.10 -11.52 -22.79
N HIS A 569 21.20 -10.70 -23.30
CA HIS A 569 20.83 -10.57 -24.71
C HIS A 569 21.57 -9.37 -25.30
N PHE A 570 22.64 -9.63 -26.05
CA PHE A 570 23.36 -8.60 -26.80
C PHE A 570 22.65 -8.36 -28.13
N LYS A 571 22.11 -7.16 -28.30
CA LYS A 571 21.33 -6.78 -29.49
C LYS A 571 22.19 -6.05 -30.49
N ASP A 572 22.14 -6.50 -31.74
CA ASP A 572 22.74 -5.82 -32.87
C ASP A 572 21.74 -4.81 -33.45
N LYS A 573 22.11 -3.51 -33.45
CA LYS A 573 21.26 -2.44 -33.95
C LYS A 573 20.93 -2.55 -35.44
N ASP A 574 21.77 -3.27 -36.20
CA ASP A 574 21.60 -3.47 -37.64
C ASP A 574 20.61 -4.61 -37.92
N LEU A 575 20.41 -5.52 -36.96
CA LEU A 575 19.49 -6.66 -37.08
C LEU A 575 18.14 -6.38 -36.40
N ILE A 576 18.14 -5.71 -35.25
CA ILE A 576 16.95 -5.53 -34.44
C ILE A 576 16.81 -4.09 -33.94
N ARG A 577 15.58 -3.63 -33.84
CA ARG A 577 15.24 -2.29 -33.38
C ARG A 577 15.76 -2.03 -31.96
N HIS A 578 16.47 -0.92 -31.82
CA HIS A 578 17.00 -0.43 -30.56
C HIS A 578 15.98 0.46 -29.82
N LYS A 579 16.30 0.83 -28.58
CA LYS A 579 15.51 1.58 -27.58
C LYS A 579 14.76 0.69 -26.59
N LYS A 580 14.64 1.22 -25.36
CA LYS A 580 14.02 0.56 -24.19
C LYS A 580 12.68 -0.11 -24.50
N ARG A 581 11.70 0.61 -25.09
CA ARG A 581 10.39 0.05 -25.44
C ARG A 581 10.47 -1.23 -26.30
N TRP A 582 11.39 -1.29 -27.27
CA TRP A 582 11.49 -2.45 -28.17
C TRP A 582 12.21 -3.63 -27.51
N SER A 583 13.16 -3.35 -26.61
CA SER A 583 13.71 -4.36 -25.67
C SER A 583 12.61 -4.91 -24.76
N GLN A 584 11.68 -4.06 -24.31
CA GLN A 584 10.51 -4.51 -23.55
C GLN A 584 9.54 -5.36 -24.37
N VAL A 585 9.23 -4.97 -25.61
CA VAL A 585 8.41 -5.79 -26.52
C VAL A 585 9.07 -7.16 -26.74
N MET A 586 10.38 -7.21 -26.96
CA MET A 586 11.13 -8.45 -27.15
C MET A 586 10.95 -9.41 -25.97
N TYR A 587 11.17 -8.96 -24.72
CA TYR A 587 11.03 -9.84 -23.56
C TYR A 587 9.57 -10.20 -23.25
N LEU A 588 8.61 -9.30 -23.50
CA LEU A 588 7.20 -9.59 -23.25
C LEU A 588 6.74 -10.76 -24.13
N TYR A 589 7.06 -10.72 -25.42
CA TYR A 589 6.71 -11.80 -26.34
C TYR A 589 7.56 -13.06 -26.10
N TYR A 590 8.84 -12.94 -25.77
CA TYR A 590 9.67 -14.11 -25.49
C TYR A 590 9.27 -14.83 -24.19
N LEU A 591 9.12 -14.09 -23.09
CA LEU A 591 8.88 -14.71 -21.78
C LEU A 591 7.41 -15.13 -21.61
N LEU A 592 6.47 -14.29 -22.04
CA LEU A 592 5.04 -14.57 -21.88
C LEU A 592 4.44 -15.23 -23.10
N GLY A 593 4.86 -14.85 -24.31
CA GLY A 593 4.34 -15.41 -25.56
C GLY A 593 4.98 -16.74 -25.95
N TRP A 594 6.29 -16.91 -25.74
CA TRP A 594 7.00 -18.15 -26.08
C TRP A 594 7.15 -19.07 -24.86
N LYS A 595 7.97 -18.71 -23.88
CA LYS A 595 8.29 -19.58 -22.72
C LYS A 595 7.05 -20.04 -21.95
N LEU A 596 6.10 -19.13 -21.67
CA LEU A 596 4.90 -19.47 -20.90
C LEU A 596 3.84 -20.19 -21.74
N MET A 597 3.57 -19.77 -22.99
CA MET A 597 2.44 -20.32 -23.76
C MET A 597 2.80 -21.58 -24.55
N THR A 598 4.01 -21.70 -25.12
CA THR A 598 4.40 -22.82 -26.00
C THR A 598 4.24 -24.17 -25.30
N LYS A 599 4.54 -24.25 -24.00
CA LYS A 599 4.34 -25.48 -23.21
C LYS A 599 2.88 -25.94 -23.14
N TYR A 600 1.93 -25.00 -23.08
CA TYR A 600 0.49 -25.32 -23.06
C TYR A 600 -0.02 -25.68 -24.45
N TYR A 601 0.48 -25.01 -25.49
CA TYR A 601 0.16 -25.39 -26.87
C TYR A 601 0.68 -26.79 -27.22
N ALA A 602 1.90 -27.13 -26.77
CA ALA A 602 2.46 -28.46 -26.97
C ALA A 602 1.65 -29.55 -26.25
N ARG A 603 1.18 -29.30 -25.02
CA ARG A 603 0.30 -30.20 -24.26
C ARG A 603 -1.09 -30.33 -24.90
N LEU A 604 -1.66 -29.23 -25.38
CA LEU A 604 -2.93 -29.25 -26.11
C LEU A 604 -2.83 -30.08 -27.41
N LYS A 605 -1.72 -29.95 -28.15
CA LYS A 605 -1.44 -30.79 -29.34
C LYS A 605 -1.32 -32.28 -29.01
N LYS A 606 -0.92 -32.63 -27.78
CA LYS A 606 -0.86 -34.02 -27.28
C LYS A 606 -2.22 -34.58 -26.89
N GLY A 607 -3.31 -33.81 -27.02
CA GLY A 607 -4.68 -34.27 -26.76
C GLY A 607 -5.13 -34.13 -25.30
N GLU A 608 -4.40 -33.39 -24.46
CA GLU A 608 -4.83 -33.07 -23.09
C GLU A 608 -6.09 -32.18 -23.09
N ASP A 609 -6.90 -32.26 -22.02
CA ASP A 609 -8.17 -31.55 -21.92
C ASP A 609 -8.01 -30.03 -22.00
N LYS A 610 -8.74 -29.41 -22.93
CA LYS A 610 -8.63 -27.97 -23.21
C LYS A 610 -9.10 -27.11 -22.03
N ALA A 611 -10.14 -27.52 -21.31
CA ALA A 611 -10.71 -26.74 -20.22
C ALA A 611 -9.77 -26.74 -19.00
N GLU A 612 -9.20 -27.90 -18.66
CA GLU A 612 -8.20 -28.06 -17.62
C GLU A 612 -6.93 -27.25 -17.93
N LEU A 613 -6.38 -27.38 -19.14
CA LEU A 613 -5.21 -26.60 -19.56
C LEU A 613 -5.46 -25.10 -19.52
N THR A 614 -6.65 -24.65 -19.91
CA THR A 614 -7.02 -23.22 -19.86
C THR A 614 -7.06 -22.72 -18.42
N ALA A 615 -7.60 -23.53 -17.50
CA ALA A 615 -7.65 -23.20 -16.08
C ALA A 615 -6.25 -23.20 -15.43
N GLU A 616 -5.38 -24.14 -15.79
CA GLU A 616 -3.97 -24.16 -15.39
C GLU A 616 -3.21 -22.95 -15.90
N LEU A 617 -3.31 -22.65 -17.20
CA LEU A 617 -2.67 -21.50 -17.82
C LEU A 617 -3.11 -20.20 -17.15
N GLN A 618 -4.40 -20.04 -16.87
CA GLN A 618 -4.90 -18.85 -16.19
C GLN A 618 -4.32 -18.73 -14.78
N ARG A 619 -4.17 -19.83 -14.05
CA ARG A 619 -3.54 -19.86 -12.73
C ARG A 619 -2.06 -19.49 -12.79
N GLU A 620 -1.34 -19.98 -13.79
CA GLU A 620 0.07 -19.68 -13.95
C GLU A 620 0.32 -18.24 -14.43
N LYS A 621 -0.49 -17.72 -15.35
CA LYS A 621 -0.50 -16.30 -15.72
C LYS A 621 -0.70 -15.39 -14.50
N GLN A 622 -1.50 -15.83 -13.52
CA GLN A 622 -1.72 -15.07 -12.28
C GLN A 622 -0.53 -15.14 -11.32
N ASN A 623 0.31 -16.18 -11.40
CA ASN A 623 1.48 -16.41 -10.54
C ASN A 623 2.82 -16.17 -11.25
N THR A 624 2.79 -15.64 -12.47
CA THR A 624 3.98 -15.23 -13.22
C THR A 624 4.11 -13.72 -13.20
N TYR A 625 5.30 -13.22 -12.89
CA TYR A 625 5.59 -11.80 -12.73
C TYR A 625 6.83 -11.38 -13.53
N ILE A 626 6.84 -10.13 -14.01
CA ILE A 626 7.99 -9.50 -14.67
C ILE A 626 8.41 -8.29 -13.82
N LEU A 627 9.66 -8.27 -13.37
CA LEU A 627 10.28 -7.13 -12.72
C LEU A 627 11.03 -6.30 -13.76
N ALA A 628 10.56 -5.09 -14.03
CA ALA A 628 11.28 -4.12 -14.86
C ALA A 628 12.38 -3.44 -14.04
N LEU A 629 13.59 -3.39 -14.61
CA LEU A 629 14.79 -2.77 -14.01
C LEU A 629 15.48 -1.87 -15.04
N ASP A 630 15.94 -0.70 -14.58
CA ASP A 630 16.86 0.16 -15.33
C ASP A 630 18.31 -0.22 -14.99
N GLY A 631 19.25 0.01 -15.91
CA GLY A 631 20.65 -0.41 -15.79
C GLY A 631 21.43 0.20 -14.61
N ASP A 632 20.87 1.20 -13.94
CA ASP A 632 21.44 1.92 -12.80
C ASP A 632 20.73 1.63 -11.45
N THR A 633 19.77 0.70 -11.42
CA THR A 633 18.99 0.39 -10.21
C THR A 633 19.77 -0.46 -9.20
N ASP A 634 19.77 -0.03 -7.92
CA ASP A 634 20.15 -0.85 -6.76
C ASP A 634 18.90 -1.21 -5.92
N PHE A 635 18.66 -2.50 -5.66
CA PHE A 635 17.56 -2.94 -4.82
C PHE A 635 17.96 -4.06 -3.84
N GLN A 636 17.20 -4.18 -2.75
CA GLN A 636 17.34 -5.25 -1.78
C GLN A 636 16.34 -6.40 -2.04
N PRO A 637 16.71 -7.68 -1.80
CA PRO A 637 15.81 -8.82 -2.02
C PRO A 637 14.47 -8.72 -1.27
N HIS A 638 14.46 -8.20 -0.05
CA HIS A 638 13.22 -8.03 0.72
C HIS A 638 12.24 -7.05 0.03
N ALA A 639 12.74 -6.05 -0.70
CA ALA A 639 11.89 -5.04 -1.35
C ALA A 639 11.09 -5.70 -2.47
N LEU A 640 11.73 -6.59 -3.23
CA LEU A 640 11.08 -7.40 -4.26
C LEU A 640 10.06 -8.37 -3.66
N MET A 641 10.38 -9.05 -2.55
CA MET A 641 9.42 -9.95 -1.88
C MET A 641 8.15 -9.19 -1.47
N LEU A 642 8.29 -7.98 -0.93
CA LEU A 642 7.16 -7.12 -0.59
C LEU A 642 6.30 -6.75 -1.81
N LEU A 643 6.85 -6.63 -3.02
CA LEU A 643 6.08 -6.41 -4.25
C LEU A 643 5.31 -7.68 -4.67
N ILE A 644 5.97 -8.84 -4.62
CA ILE A 644 5.35 -10.15 -4.93
C ILE A 644 4.16 -10.39 -3.99
N ASP A 645 4.32 -10.07 -2.71
CA ASP A 645 3.30 -10.25 -1.68
C ASP A 645 2.04 -9.43 -1.97
N ARG A 646 2.22 -8.19 -2.44
CA ARG A 646 1.10 -7.33 -2.85
C ARG A 646 0.36 -7.91 -4.05
N LEU A 647 1.08 -8.39 -5.07
CA LEU A 647 0.44 -9.03 -6.23
C LEU A 647 -0.27 -10.33 -5.84
N LYS A 648 0.35 -11.23 -5.07
CA LYS A 648 -0.30 -12.48 -4.62
C LYS A 648 -1.61 -12.20 -3.86
N MET A 649 -1.67 -11.12 -3.08
CA MET A 649 -2.82 -10.75 -2.26
C MET A 649 -3.99 -10.12 -3.02
N TYR A 650 -3.70 -9.42 -4.12
CA TYR A 650 -4.71 -8.69 -4.88
C TYR A 650 -4.75 -9.13 -6.34
N PRO A 651 -5.60 -10.12 -6.70
CA PRO A 651 -5.66 -10.66 -8.07
C PRO A 651 -6.04 -9.67 -9.17
N ARG A 652 -6.61 -8.51 -8.83
CA ARG A 652 -6.93 -7.42 -9.80
C ARG A 652 -5.82 -6.38 -9.95
N VAL A 653 -4.74 -6.52 -9.19
CA VAL A 653 -3.57 -5.64 -9.32
C VAL A 653 -2.69 -6.20 -10.41
N GLY A 654 -2.49 -5.39 -11.45
CA GLY A 654 -1.69 -5.73 -12.62
C GLY A 654 -0.23 -5.31 -12.49
N ALA A 655 0.05 -4.28 -11.70
CA ALA A 655 1.41 -3.82 -11.43
C ALA A 655 1.55 -3.23 -10.02
N VAL A 656 2.74 -3.32 -9.44
CA VAL A 656 3.11 -2.68 -8.18
C VAL A 656 4.49 -2.05 -8.34
N CYS A 657 4.62 -0.77 -8.02
CA CYS A 657 5.90 -0.08 -7.96
C CYS A 657 6.43 0.03 -6.53
N GLY A 658 7.76 -0.03 -6.41
CA GLY A 658 8.45 0.30 -5.18
C GLY A 658 8.64 1.81 -5.00
N ARG A 659 9.29 2.15 -3.90
CA ARG A 659 9.72 3.49 -3.57
C ARG A 659 11.13 3.73 -4.11
N ILE A 660 11.30 4.84 -4.82
CA ILE A 660 12.55 5.15 -5.52
C ILE A 660 13.29 6.28 -4.79
N HIS A 661 14.57 6.04 -4.50
CA HIS A 661 15.47 6.97 -3.81
C HIS A 661 16.55 7.46 -4.78
N PRO A 662 16.58 8.75 -5.12
CA PRO A 662 17.62 9.29 -6.00
C PRO A 662 18.98 9.36 -5.29
N THR A 663 20.01 8.82 -5.94
CA THR A 663 21.42 8.87 -5.54
C THR A 663 22.21 9.85 -6.40
N GLY A 664 23.37 10.27 -5.91
CA GLY A 664 24.22 11.30 -6.53
C GLY A 664 24.47 12.50 -5.61
N SER A 665 25.17 13.49 -6.16
CA SER A 665 25.64 14.68 -5.47
C SER A 665 25.31 15.99 -6.22
N GLY A 666 25.30 17.11 -5.49
CA GLY A 666 25.08 18.45 -6.05
C GLY A 666 23.64 18.97 -6.00
N PRO A 667 23.43 20.25 -6.35
CA PRO A 667 22.14 20.94 -6.18
C PRO A 667 21.00 20.36 -7.01
N ALA A 668 21.27 19.87 -8.23
CA ALA A 668 20.25 19.23 -9.06
C ALA A 668 19.74 17.92 -8.43
N VAL A 669 20.62 17.15 -7.80
CA VAL A 669 20.24 15.94 -7.05
C VAL A 669 19.51 16.30 -5.77
N TRP A 670 19.91 17.35 -5.07
CA TRP A 670 19.21 17.84 -3.87
C TRP A 670 17.77 18.23 -4.17
N PHE A 671 17.56 18.98 -5.26
CA PHE A 671 16.23 19.31 -5.76
C PHE A 671 15.40 18.04 -6.02
N GLN A 672 15.96 17.06 -6.73
CA GLN A 672 15.27 15.81 -7.06
C GLN A 672 15.00 14.93 -5.83
N LYS A 673 15.91 14.90 -4.85
CA LYS A 673 15.72 14.19 -3.57
C LYS A 673 14.48 14.69 -2.84
N PHE A 674 14.31 16.00 -2.73
CA PHE A 674 13.13 16.56 -2.08
C PHE A 674 11.86 16.39 -2.93
N GLU A 675 11.96 16.59 -4.24
CA GLU A 675 10.84 16.39 -5.16
C GLU A 675 10.30 14.95 -5.11
N TYR A 676 11.20 13.96 -5.19
CA TYR A 676 10.84 12.55 -5.07
C TYR A 676 10.25 12.24 -3.70
N ALA A 677 10.79 12.83 -2.63
CA ALA A 677 10.26 12.67 -1.28
C ALA A 677 8.81 13.16 -1.22
N VAL A 678 8.53 14.42 -1.58
CA VAL A 678 7.17 14.99 -1.57
C VAL A 678 6.22 14.18 -2.46
N SER A 679 6.66 13.79 -3.66
CA SER A 679 5.85 12.98 -4.59
C SER A 679 5.52 11.59 -4.01
N HIS A 680 6.49 10.90 -3.40
CA HIS A 680 6.26 9.58 -2.81
C HIS A 680 5.55 9.63 -1.46
N TRP A 681 5.74 10.70 -0.68
CA TRP A 681 5.12 10.88 0.63
C TRP A 681 3.65 11.29 0.51
N LEU A 682 3.30 12.14 -0.45
CA LEU A 682 1.98 12.79 -0.52
C LEU A 682 1.22 12.40 -1.78
N GLN A 683 1.78 12.67 -2.97
CA GLN A 683 1.05 12.50 -4.23
C GLN A 683 0.77 11.02 -4.55
N LYS A 684 1.79 10.18 -4.61
CA LYS A 684 1.63 8.75 -4.93
C LYS A 684 0.80 8.01 -3.88
N THR A 685 0.91 8.38 -2.61
CA THR A 685 0.07 7.81 -1.54
C THR A 685 -1.39 8.21 -1.71
N ALA A 686 -1.67 9.47 -2.06
CA ALA A 686 -3.03 9.92 -2.34
C ALA A 686 -3.61 9.19 -3.56
N GLU A 687 -2.84 9.08 -4.64
CA GLU A 687 -3.21 8.30 -5.81
C GLU A 687 -3.53 6.84 -5.43
N HIS A 688 -2.65 6.21 -4.66
CA HIS A 688 -2.83 4.84 -4.21
C HIS A 688 -4.09 4.64 -3.35
N VAL A 689 -4.38 5.57 -2.42
CA VAL A 689 -5.48 5.43 -1.46
C VAL A 689 -6.83 5.79 -2.08
N ILE A 690 -6.91 6.88 -2.83
CA ILE A 690 -8.17 7.39 -3.42
C ILE A 690 -8.57 6.58 -4.65
N GLY A 691 -7.59 6.10 -5.43
CA GLY A 691 -7.83 5.31 -6.62
C GLY A 691 -6.70 4.32 -6.88
N CYS A 692 -5.82 4.69 -7.79
CA CYS A 692 -4.58 3.96 -8.04
C CYS A 692 -3.49 4.87 -8.61
N VAL A 693 -2.26 4.38 -8.62
CA VAL A 693 -1.11 5.13 -9.17
C VAL A 693 -1.17 5.13 -10.70
N LEU A 694 -0.85 6.26 -11.32
CA LEU A 694 -0.97 6.39 -12.79
C LEU A 694 0.24 5.88 -13.57
N CYS A 695 1.37 5.64 -12.91
CA CYS A 695 2.61 5.18 -13.54
C CYS A 695 3.45 4.36 -12.56
N SER A 696 3.92 3.20 -13.02
CA SER A 696 4.96 2.40 -12.36
C SER A 696 6.29 2.70 -13.06
N PRO A 697 7.28 3.31 -12.39
CA PRO A 697 8.55 3.66 -13.00
C PRO A 697 9.33 2.40 -13.44
N GLY A 698 9.99 2.46 -14.59
CA GLY A 698 10.72 1.33 -15.17
C GLY A 698 11.91 0.83 -14.36
N CYS A 699 12.42 1.64 -13.42
CA CYS A 699 13.61 1.29 -12.63
C CYS A 699 13.37 0.18 -11.60
N PHE A 700 12.17 0.06 -10.99
CA PHE A 700 11.86 -0.98 -10.00
C PHE A 700 10.34 -1.19 -9.86
N SER A 701 9.76 -1.92 -10.81
CA SER A 701 8.32 -2.19 -10.85
C SER A 701 8.00 -3.63 -11.26
N LEU A 702 7.06 -4.25 -10.56
CA LEU A 702 6.66 -5.63 -10.77
C LEU A 702 5.29 -5.71 -11.46
N PHE A 703 5.22 -6.41 -12.58
CA PHE A 703 4.03 -6.57 -13.42
C PHE A 703 3.55 -8.02 -13.43
N ARG A 704 2.24 -8.23 -13.47
CA ARG A 704 1.62 -9.56 -13.57
C ARG A 704 1.46 -9.98 -15.02
N ALA A 705 1.85 -11.20 -15.35
CA ALA A 705 1.69 -11.76 -16.70
C ALA A 705 0.23 -11.74 -17.17
N ALA A 706 -0.73 -12.15 -16.33
CA ALA A 706 -2.16 -12.08 -16.68
C ALA A 706 -2.64 -10.68 -17.09
N ALA A 707 -2.04 -9.62 -16.52
CA ALA A 707 -2.39 -8.25 -16.84
C ALA A 707 -1.71 -7.76 -18.13
N LEU A 708 -0.45 -8.15 -18.34
CA LEU A 708 0.31 -7.84 -19.56
C LEU A 708 -0.27 -8.57 -20.78
N MET A 709 -0.74 -9.81 -20.59
CA MET A 709 -1.33 -10.66 -21.62
C MET A 709 -2.84 -10.43 -21.80
N ASP A 710 -3.43 -9.46 -21.11
CA ASP A 710 -4.82 -9.08 -21.34
C ASP A 710 -4.97 -8.47 -22.74
N ASP A 711 -6.19 -8.55 -23.28
CA ASP A 711 -6.49 -8.07 -24.61
C ASP A 711 -6.12 -6.60 -24.74
N ASN A 712 -5.52 -6.24 -25.87
CA ASN A 712 -5.10 -4.87 -26.18
C ASN A 712 -4.04 -4.26 -25.23
N VAL A 713 -3.35 -5.04 -24.39
CA VAL A 713 -2.16 -4.54 -23.66
C VAL A 713 -0.91 -4.73 -24.51
N MET A 714 -0.34 -5.94 -24.56
CA MET A 714 0.87 -6.23 -25.37
C MET A 714 0.71 -5.84 -26.85
N LYS A 715 -0.46 -6.14 -27.46
CA LYS A 715 -0.73 -5.80 -28.88
C LYS A 715 -0.66 -4.29 -29.15
N LYS A 716 -1.25 -3.45 -28.29
CA LYS A 716 -1.16 -1.98 -28.42
C LYS A 716 0.22 -1.48 -28.02
N TYR A 717 0.84 -2.09 -27.02
CA TYR A 717 2.18 -1.74 -26.57
C TYR A 717 3.24 -1.95 -27.67
N ALA A 718 3.07 -2.95 -28.53
CA ALA A 718 3.95 -3.22 -29.67
C ALA A 718 3.62 -2.40 -30.95
N THR A 719 2.60 -1.54 -30.92
CA THR A 719 2.19 -0.76 -32.10
C THR A 719 3.25 0.30 -32.45
N LYS A 720 3.66 0.36 -33.72
CA LYS A 720 4.66 1.33 -34.19
C LYS A 720 4.12 2.76 -34.10
N SER A 721 4.96 3.71 -33.72
CA SER A 721 4.61 5.13 -33.70
C SER A 721 4.49 5.67 -35.14
N THR A 722 3.27 5.98 -35.55
CA THR A 722 2.95 6.45 -36.91
C THR A 722 2.63 7.95 -36.99
N GLU A 723 2.19 8.55 -35.89
CA GLU A 723 1.74 9.94 -35.79
C GLU A 723 2.59 10.69 -34.76
N ALA A 724 2.68 12.01 -34.86
CA ALA A 724 3.46 12.84 -33.93
C ALA A 724 3.06 12.63 -32.44
N SER A 725 1.77 12.50 -32.17
CA SER A 725 1.22 12.21 -30.83
C SER A 725 1.71 10.85 -30.28
N HIS A 726 1.84 9.84 -31.14
CA HIS A 726 2.30 8.51 -30.78
C HIS A 726 3.75 8.52 -30.27
N TYR A 727 4.64 9.33 -30.86
CA TYR A 727 6.01 9.44 -30.36
C TYR A 727 6.07 10.05 -28.96
N ILE A 728 5.23 11.04 -28.66
CA ILE A 728 5.15 11.67 -27.33
C ILE A 728 4.53 10.70 -26.32
N GLN A 729 3.44 10.03 -26.68
CA GLN A 729 2.71 9.16 -25.76
C GLN A 729 3.42 7.82 -25.53
N TYR A 730 3.87 7.16 -26.60
CA TYR A 730 4.34 5.77 -26.54
C TYR A 730 5.85 5.66 -26.31
N ASP A 731 6.67 6.55 -26.90
CA ASP A 731 8.13 6.39 -26.91
C ASP A 731 8.87 7.27 -25.89
N GLN A 732 8.32 8.42 -25.51
CA GLN A 732 8.95 9.32 -24.50
C GLN A 732 8.68 8.92 -23.05
N GLY A 733 7.63 8.12 -22.80
CA GLY A 733 7.28 7.59 -21.48
C GLY A 733 6.57 6.25 -21.59
N GLU A 734 7.31 5.26 -22.08
CA GLU A 734 6.87 3.90 -22.37
C GLU A 734 6.30 3.19 -21.12
N ASP A 735 6.89 3.43 -19.95
CA ASP A 735 6.41 2.90 -18.68
C ASP A 735 5.02 3.45 -18.33
N ARG A 736 4.79 4.73 -18.61
CA ARG A 736 3.49 5.39 -18.41
C ARG A 736 2.47 4.89 -19.42
N TRP A 737 2.86 4.70 -20.68
CA TRP A 737 1.99 4.13 -21.70
C TRP A 737 1.54 2.72 -21.34
N LEU A 738 2.45 1.85 -20.90
CA LEU A 738 2.12 0.51 -20.43
C LEU A 738 1.11 0.55 -19.28
N CYS A 739 1.31 1.45 -18.30
CA CYS A 739 0.35 1.64 -17.21
C CYS A 739 -1.00 2.15 -17.70
N THR A 740 -1.04 3.13 -18.61
CA THR A 740 -2.28 3.62 -19.24
C THR A 740 -3.09 2.48 -19.87
N LEU A 741 -2.42 1.57 -20.57
CA LEU A 741 -3.05 0.38 -21.16
C LEU A 741 -3.65 -0.56 -20.09
N LEU A 742 -2.90 -0.85 -19.03
CA LEU A 742 -3.38 -1.67 -17.90
C LEU A 742 -4.62 -1.04 -17.23
N LEU A 743 -4.58 0.27 -16.97
CA LEU A 743 -5.68 1.01 -16.35
C LEU A 743 -6.93 0.99 -17.23
N LYS A 744 -6.77 1.15 -18.55
CA LYS A 744 -7.85 1.04 -19.54
C LYS A 744 -8.47 -0.36 -19.62
N GLN A 745 -7.68 -1.43 -19.40
CA GLN A 745 -8.22 -2.81 -19.34
C GLN A 745 -8.89 -3.15 -18.00
N GLY A 746 -8.83 -2.27 -17.00
CA GLY A 746 -9.48 -2.49 -15.70
C GLY A 746 -8.55 -3.02 -14.59
N TRP A 747 -7.25 -3.09 -14.86
CA TRP A 747 -6.25 -3.46 -13.85
C TRP A 747 -5.94 -2.28 -12.94
N ARG A 748 -5.64 -2.59 -11.68
CA ARG A 748 -5.15 -1.60 -10.71
C ARG A 748 -3.63 -1.59 -10.70
N VAL A 749 -3.04 -0.39 -10.61
CA VAL A 749 -1.61 -0.19 -10.39
C VAL A 749 -1.39 0.31 -8.96
N GLU A 750 -0.53 -0.36 -8.20
CA GLU A 750 -0.28 -0.06 -6.78
C GLU A 750 1.13 0.45 -6.52
N TYR A 751 1.31 0.97 -5.30
CA TYR A 751 2.57 1.49 -4.79
C TYR A 751 2.81 0.84 -3.42
N ASN A 752 4.05 0.42 -3.17
CA ASN A 752 4.45 -0.14 -1.89
C ASN A 752 5.62 0.66 -1.31
N ALA A 753 5.32 1.52 -0.34
CA ALA A 753 6.32 2.39 0.29
C ALA A 753 7.40 1.67 1.11
N ALA A 754 7.23 0.38 1.43
CA ALA A 754 8.25 -0.41 2.13
C ALA A 754 9.21 -1.14 1.18
N ALA A 755 8.99 -1.05 -0.14
CA ALA A 755 9.81 -1.69 -1.15
C ALA A 755 10.77 -0.65 -1.75
N ASP A 756 11.88 -0.38 -1.06
CA ASP A 756 12.86 0.63 -1.47
C ASP A 756 13.82 0.13 -2.56
N ALA A 757 14.11 1.02 -3.51
CA ALA A 757 15.17 0.91 -4.52
C ALA A 757 15.84 2.27 -4.76
N TYR A 758 17.06 2.25 -5.27
CA TYR A 758 17.90 3.42 -5.48
C TYR A 758 18.26 3.53 -6.97
N THR A 759 18.34 4.76 -7.50
CA THR A 759 18.64 5.06 -8.92
C THR A 759 19.43 6.35 -8.99
N ASN A 760 20.32 6.47 -9.97
CA ASN A 760 21.13 7.67 -10.14
C ASN A 760 20.29 8.81 -10.71
N ALA A 761 20.32 9.96 -10.05
CA ALA A 761 19.69 11.17 -10.53
C ALA A 761 20.67 11.98 -11.40
N PRO A 762 20.16 12.73 -12.40
CA PRO A 762 20.94 13.74 -13.11
C PRO A 762 21.68 14.69 -12.16
N GLU A 763 23.01 14.74 -12.26
CA GLU A 763 23.86 15.64 -11.47
C GLU A 763 23.97 17.03 -12.13
N ASP A 764 23.96 17.06 -13.47
CA ASP A 764 24.05 18.29 -14.24
C ASP A 764 22.69 18.91 -14.54
N PHE A 765 22.63 20.24 -14.51
CA PHE A 765 21.42 21.02 -14.83
C PHE A 765 20.89 20.72 -16.25
N LYS A 766 21.80 20.50 -17.20
CA LYS A 766 21.46 20.14 -18.59
C LYS A 766 20.79 18.77 -18.67
N GLU A 767 21.31 17.78 -17.97
CA GLU A 767 20.74 16.44 -17.94
C GLU A 767 19.34 16.43 -17.30
N LEU A 768 19.15 17.20 -16.22
CA LEU A 768 17.84 17.39 -15.59
C LEU A 768 16.81 17.97 -16.58
N TYR A 769 17.15 19.04 -17.30
CA TYR A 769 16.24 19.62 -18.31
C TYR A 769 15.93 18.64 -19.45
N ASN A 770 16.92 17.87 -19.90
CA ASN A 770 16.74 16.86 -20.93
C ASN A 770 15.84 15.70 -20.49
N GLN A 771 15.92 15.27 -19.24
CA GLN A 771 15.00 14.29 -18.67
C GLN A 771 13.57 14.83 -18.68
N ARG A 772 13.38 16.07 -18.25
CA ARG A 772 12.05 16.69 -18.07
C ARG A 772 11.35 17.00 -19.38
N ARG A 773 12.11 17.34 -20.42
CA ARG A 773 11.62 17.43 -21.80
C ARG A 773 10.85 16.18 -22.25
N ARG A 774 11.21 14.99 -21.75
CA ARG A 774 10.53 13.73 -22.08
C ARG A 774 9.35 13.47 -21.17
N TRP A 775 9.56 13.61 -19.86
CA TRP A 775 8.58 13.25 -18.84
C TRP A 775 7.36 14.17 -18.82
N GLY A 776 7.54 15.47 -19.02
CA GLY A 776 6.45 16.46 -19.02
C GLY A 776 5.40 16.18 -20.10
N PRO A 777 5.78 16.16 -21.39
CA PRO A 777 4.83 15.96 -22.49
C PRO A 777 4.20 14.57 -22.46
N SER A 778 4.96 13.52 -22.10
CA SER A 778 4.40 12.16 -21.98
C SER A 778 3.38 12.05 -20.84
N THR A 779 3.63 12.74 -19.72
CA THR A 779 2.67 12.80 -18.60
C THR A 779 1.37 13.49 -19.03
N LEU A 780 1.47 14.64 -19.70
CA LEU A 780 0.30 15.34 -20.22
C LEU A 780 -0.49 14.47 -21.20
N ALA A 781 0.18 13.86 -22.20
CA ALA A 781 -0.48 13.04 -23.23
C ALA A 781 -1.24 11.86 -22.62
N ASN A 782 -0.62 11.12 -21.70
CA ASN A 782 -1.24 9.94 -21.09
C ASN A 782 -2.39 10.30 -20.12
N VAL A 783 -2.25 11.38 -19.34
CA VAL A 783 -3.33 11.82 -18.42
C VAL A 783 -4.53 12.34 -19.21
N VAL A 784 -4.30 13.13 -20.27
CA VAL A 784 -5.37 13.61 -21.16
C VAL A 784 -6.10 12.44 -21.83
N ASP A 785 -5.39 11.41 -22.26
CA ASP A 785 -5.99 10.19 -22.84
C ASP A 785 -6.89 9.44 -21.82
N LEU A 786 -6.44 9.33 -20.56
CA LEU A 786 -7.26 8.77 -19.48
C LEU A 786 -8.51 9.63 -19.22
N LEU A 787 -8.35 10.96 -19.13
CA LEU A 787 -9.45 11.89 -18.88
C LEU A 787 -10.48 11.90 -20.02
N GLY A 788 -10.05 11.85 -21.28
CA GLY A 788 -10.93 11.73 -22.44
C GLY A 788 -11.77 10.44 -22.44
N SER A 789 -11.27 9.39 -21.78
CA SER A 789 -11.94 8.08 -21.67
C SER A 789 -12.65 7.84 -20.33
N THR A 790 -12.88 8.89 -19.53
CA THR A 790 -13.36 8.79 -18.13
C THR A 790 -14.60 7.91 -17.95
N SER A 791 -15.62 8.05 -18.80
CA SER A 791 -16.88 7.31 -18.65
C SER A 791 -16.70 5.80 -18.84
N ILE A 792 -15.88 5.39 -19.82
CA ILE A 792 -15.61 3.98 -20.14
C ILE A 792 -14.71 3.38 -19.05
N ILE A 793 -13.63 4.08 -18.71
CA ILE A 793 -12.66 3.62 -17.71
C ILE A 793 -13.32 3.49 -16.34
N SER A 794 -14.16 4.45 -15.93
CA SER A 794 -14.84 4.39 -14.61
C SER A 794 -15.82 3.22 -14.50
N LYS A 795 -16.39 2.76 -15.62
CA LYS A 795 -17.26 1.57 -15.65
C LYS A 795 -16.47 0.28 -15.57
N ARG A 796 -15.32 0.22 -16.25
CA ARG A 796 -14.48 -0.98 -16.35
C ARG A 796 -13.53 -1.15 -15.16
N ASN A 797 -12.93 -0.07 -14.69
CA ASN A 797 -11.95 -0.05 -13.62
C ASN A 797 -12.52 0.54 -12.33
N PRO A 798 -12.79 -0.27 -11.30
CA PRO A 798 -13.35 0.21 -10.03
C PRO A 798 -12.38 1.11 -9.24
N SER A 799 -11.09 1.16 -9.62
CA SER A 799 -10.09 2.02 -8.98
C SER A 799 -10.04 3.43 -9.59
N MET A 800 -10.58 3.62 -10.80
CA MET A 800 -10.65 4.91 -11.52
C MET A 800 -12.07 5.48 -11.38
N SER A 801 -12.50 5.80 -10.16
CA SER A 801 -13.84 6.38 -9.97
C SER A 801 -13.96 7.76 -10.64
N LYS A 802 -15.18 8.21 -10.97
CA LYS A 802 -15.40 9.56 -11.52
C LYS A 802 -14.82 10.67 -10.64
N LEU A 803 -14.90 10.51 -9.31
CA LEU A 803 -14.33 11.47 -8.35
C LEU A 803 -12.80 11.46 -8.39
N PHE A 804 -12.17 10.29 -8.51
CA PHE A 804 -10.73 10.19 -8.72
C PHE A 804 -10.31 10.82 -10.06
N MET A 805 -11.08 10.62 -11.12
CA MET A 805 -10.84 11.26 -12.42
C MET A 805 -10.99 12.78 -12.33
N PHE A 806 -11.92 13.30 -11.52
CA PHE A 806 -12.02 14.73 -11.22
C PHE A 806 -10.79 15.25 -10.45
N TYR A 807 -10.29 14.51 -9.47
CA TYR A 807 -9.03 14.85 -8.80
C TYR A 807 -7.85 14.92 -9.79
N GLN A 808 -7.77 13.99 -10.75
CA GLN A 808 -6.73 14.02 -11.80
C GLN A 808 -6.93 15.19 -12.78
N LEU A 809 -8.18 15.54 -13.10
CA LEU A 809 -8.50 16.74 -13.89
C LEU A 809 -8.05 18.01 -13.17
N PHE A 810 -8.32 18.13 -11.87
CA PHE A 810 -7.86 19.25 -11.06
C PHE A 810 -6.34 19.32 -11.02
N ALA A 811 -5.65 18.19 -10.82
CA ALA A 811 -4.19 18.13 -10.79
C ALA A 811 -3.54 18.56 -12.12
N ILE A 812 -4.04 18.08 -13.26
CA ILE A 812 -3.48 18.48 -14.56
C ILE A 812 -3.81 19.95 -14.90
N THR A 813 -5.01 20.43 -14.55
CA THR A 813 -5.37 21.84 -14.72
C THR A 813 -4.48 22.74 -13.87
N SER A 814 -4.25 22.37 -12.60
CA SER A 814 -3.32 23.10 -11.72
C SER A 814 -1.90 23.13 -12.29
N ALA A 815 -1.39 22.02 -12.81
CA ALA A 815 -0.07 21.97 -13.45
C ALA A 815 0.02 22.85 -14.71
N ILE A 816 -1.05 22.94 -15.50
CA ILE A 816 -1.12 23.81 -16.70
C ILE A 816 -1.15 25.29 -16.30
N LEU A 817 -1.85 25.65 -15.22
CA LEU A 817 -2.02 27.03 -14.75
C LEU A 817 -0.89 27.51 -13.82
N ALA A 818 0.05 26.63 -13.45
CA ALA A 818 1.15 26.95 -12.56
C ALA A 818 2.03 28.13 -13.04
N PRO A 819 2.41 28.24 -14.33
CA PRO A 819 3.18 29.39 -14.82
C PRO A 819 2.54 30.74 -14.53
N ALA A 820 1.25 30.91 -14.86
CA ALA A 820 0.53 32.16 -14.60
C ALA A 820 0.38 32.45 -13.11
N THR A 821 0.16 31.42 -12.30
CA THR A 821 0.08 31.53 -10.83
C THR A 821 1.40 32.04 -10.24
N ILE A 822 2.54 31.60 -10.76
CA ILE A 822 3.85 32.07 -10.33
C ILE A 822 4.09 33.53 -10.73
N CYS A 823 3.65 33.94 -11.92
CA CYS A 823 3.71 35.36 -12.30
C CYS A 823 2.86 36.24 -11.36
N LEU A 824 1.68 35.79 -10.94
CA LEU A 824 0.85 36.50 -9.97
C LEU A 824 1.52 36.60 -8.60
N LEU A 825 2.15 35.51 -8.13
CA LEU A 825 2.91 35.51 -6.87
C LEU A 825 4.05 36.54 -6.90
N ILE A 826 4.79 36.59 -8.01
CA ILE A 826 5.87 37.56 -8.21
C ILE A 826 5.33 38.98 -8.27
N ALA A 827 4.24 39.21 -9.02
CA ALA A 827 3.62 40.52 -9.15
C ALA A 827 3.18 41.07 -7.79
N GLY A 828 2.51 40.24 -6.97
CA GLY A 828 2.10 40.63 -5.62
C GLY A 828 3.28 41.04 -4.73
N SER A 829 4.41 40.32 -4.82
CA SER A 829 5.63 40.69 -4.09
C SER A 829 6.26 41.99 -4.59
N LEU A 830 6.22 42.26 -5.91
CA LEU A 830 6.77 43.51 -6.46
C LEU A 830 5.94 44.71 -6.03
N THR A 831 4.61 44.59 -6.01
CA THR A 831 3.71 45.61 -5.48
C THR A 831 3.98 45.90 -4.02
N PHE A 832 4.14 44.86 -3.19
CA PHE A 832 4.42 45.02 -1.76
C PHE A 832 5.79 45.67 -1.48
N VAL A 833 6.85 45.22 -2.14
CA VAL A 833 8.23 45.64 -1.81
C VAL A 833 8.62 46.99 -2.43
N ILE A 834 8.11 47.29 -3.62
CA ILE A 834 8.53 48.47 -4.42
C ILE A 834 7.41 49.51 -4.54
N ASP A 835 6.23 49.26 -3.95
CA ASP A 835 5.07 50.16 -4.01
C ASP A 835 4.67 50.53 -5.45
N ILE A 836 4.74 49.55 -6.35
CA ILE A 836 4.37 49.71 -7.76
C ILE A 836 2.92 49.28 -7.95
N ASP A 837 2.17 50.05 -8.75
CA ASP A 837 0.82 49.70 -9.20
C ASP A 837 0.74 48.23 -9.66
N SER A 838 -0.27 47.50 -9.16
CA SER A 838 -0.46 46.07 -9.39
C SER A 838 -0.46 45.69 -10.87
N ASN A 839 -0.95 46.58 -11.75
CA ASN A 839 -1.01 46.31 -13.18
C ASN A 839 0.39 46.37 -13.80
N VAL A 840 1.18 47.36 -13.41
CA VAL A 840 2.57 47.51 -13.85
C VAL A 840 3.42 46.36 -13.32
N ALA A 841 3.26 45.99 -12.05
CA ALA A 841 3.96 44.85 -11.43
C ALA A 841 3.66 43.53 -12.16
N LEU A 842 2.41 43.29 -12.54
CA LEU A 842 2.02 42.10 -13.29
C LEU A 842 2.63 42.06 -14.70
N VAL A 843 2.63 43.20 -15.40
CA VAL A 843 3.27 43.31 -16.72
C VAL A 843 4.76 43.00 -16.60
N LEU A 844 5.45 43.56 -15.60
CA LEU A 844 6.86 43.28 -15.34
C LEU A 844 7.13 41.80 -15.02
N ALA A 845 6.24 41.14 -14.28
CA ALA A 845 6.38 39.72 -13.95
C ALA A 845 6.20 38.78 -15.17
N VAL A 846 5.37 39.18 -16.15
CA VAL A 846 5.02 38.36 -17.32
C VAL A 846 6.00 38.53 -18.50
N ILE A 847 6.67 39.68 -18.60
CA ILE A 847 7.63 39.97 -19.69
C ILE A 847 8.75 38.91 -19.80
N PRO A 848 9.52 38.59 -18.73
CA PRO A 848 10.65 37.66 -18.86
C PRO A 848 10.24 36.25 -19.30
N PRO A 849 9.15 35.63 -18.78
CA PRO A 849 8.65 34.36 -19.28
C PRO A 849 8.21 34.37 -20.75
N ILE A 850 7.57 35.45 -21.21
CA ILE A 850 7.18 35.59 -22.64
C ILE A 850 8.43 35.67 -23.52
N ILE A 851 9.44 36.44 -23.10
CA ILE A 851 10.72 36.50 -23.81
C ILE A 851 11.36 35.12 -23.85
N TYR A 852 11.42 34.41 -22.72
CA TYR A 852 11.99 33.06 -22.67
C TYR A 852 11.24 32.08 -23.58
N LEU A 853 9.90 32.11 -23.58
CA LEU A 853 9.07 31.33 -24.50
C LEU A 853 9.42 31.63 -25.96
N ALA A 854 9.47 32.91 -26.35
CA ALA A 854 9.82 33.33 -27.71
C ALA A 854 11.24 32.88 -28.11
N LEU A 855 12.20 32.93 -27.18
CA LEU A 855 13.56 32.44 -27.40
C LEU A 855 13.59 30.92 -27.56
N CYS A 856 12.76 30.16 -26.84
CA CYS A 856 12.66 28.70 -27.00
C CYS A 856 12.19 28.28 -28.40
N PHE A 857 11.43 29.12 -29.12
CA PHE A 857 11.04 28.85 -30.50
C PHE A 857 12.14 29.15 -31.53
N LYS A 858 13.12 30.01 -31.19
CA LYS A 858 14.16 30.48 -32.13
C LYS A 858 15.54 29.84 -31.91
N LEU A 859 15.90 29.53 -30.66
CA LEU A 859 17.26 29.11 -30.29
C LEU A 859 17.40 27.58 -30.27
N LYS A 860 18.65 27.10 -30.23
CA LYS A 860 18.97 25.68 -30.00
C LYS A 860 18.76 25.31 -28.53
N SER A 861 18.37 24.06 -28.28
CA SER A 861 18.06 23.53 -26.94
C SER A 861 19.17 23.79 -25.91
N ASP A 862 20.45 23.62 -26.25
CA ASP A 862 21.56 23.89 -25.33
C ASP A 862 21.65 25.36 -24.90
N THR A 863 21.43 26.30 -25.82
CA THR A 863 21.38 27.73 -25.53
C THR A 863 20.16 28.08 -24.67
N GLN A 864 19.01 27.45 -24.94
CA GLN A 864 17.80 27.64 -24.14
C GLN A 864 17.99 27.19 -22.69
N ILE A 865 18.67 26.06 -22.46
CA ILE A 865 19.00 25.55 -21.12
C ILE A 865 19.96 26.52 -20.42
N THR A 866 20.96 27.05 -21.14
CA THR A 866 21.92 28.01 -20.58
C THR A 866 21.21 29.29 -20.12
N ILE A 867 20.32 29.83 -20.95
CA ILE A 867 19.47 30.99 -20.60
C ILE A 867 18.58 30.64 -19.40
N ALA A 868 17.98 29.44 -19.39
CA ALA A 868 17.18 28.99 -18.27
C ALA A 868 18.00 28.98 -16.98
N GLY A 869 19.23 28.46 -16.99
CA GLY A 869 20.11 28.43 -15.83
C GLY A 869 20.41 29.82 -15.26
N VAL A 870 20.72 30.80 -16.12
CA VAL A 870 20.92 32.20 -15.71
C VAL A 870 19.64 32.78 -15.11
N MET A 871 18.49 32.58 -15.78
CA MET A 871 17.21 33.04 -15.27
C MET A 871 16.83 32.36 -13.95
N SER A 872 17.13 31.07 -13.77
CA SER A 872 16.87 30.32 -12.54
C SER A 872 17.58 30.91 -11.34
N ILE A 873 18.82 31.41 -11.51
CA ILE A 873 19.56 32.12 -10.46
C ILE A 873 18.83 33.41 -10.10
N ILE A 874 18.42 34.21 -11.10
CA ILE A 874 17.67 35.46 -10.88
C ILE A 874 16.35 35.19 -10.16
N TYR A 875 15.60 34.18 -10.60
CA TYR A 875 14.34 33.79 -9.96
C TYR A 875 14.53 33.23 -8.54
N ALA A 876 15.66 32.58 -8.24
CA ALA A 876 15.94 32.14 -6.88
C ALA A 876 16.11 33.34 -5.91
N PHE A 877 16.79 34.41 -6.35
CA PHE A 877 16.87 35.66 -5.58
C PHE A 877 15.50 36.34 -5.46
N LEU A 878 14.72 36.36 -6.54
CA LEU A 878 13.36 36.88 -6.53
C LEU A 878 12.48 36.11 -5.53
N MET A 879 12.63 34.78 -5.44
CA MET A 879 11.90 33.96 -4.46
C MET A 879 12.29 34.26 -3.01
N LEU A 880 13.52 34.68 -2.73
CA LEU A 880 13.89 35.18 -1.41
C LEU A 880 13.14 36.47 -1.10
N VAL A 881 13.03 37.40 -2.06
CA VAL A 881 12.25 38.64 -1.92
C VAL A 881 10.77 38.34 -1.70
N VAL A 882 10.18 37.41 -2.46
CA VAL A 882 8.79 36.95 -2.26
C VAL A 882 8.60 36.39 -0.85
N SER A 883 9.53 35.58 -0.36
CA SER A 883 9.45 35.00 0.99
C SER A 883 9.50 36.10 2.07
N MET A 884 10.38 37.09 1.90
CA MET A 884 10.46 38.24 2.80
C MET A 884 9.23 39.15 2.73
N SER A 885 8.63 39.31 1.55
CA SER A 885 7.39 40.08 1.35
C SER A 885 6.21 39.44 2.06
N ILE A 886 6.08 38.11 2.04
CA ILE A 886 5.05 37.41 2.80
C ILE A 886 5.21 37.65 4.30
N ILE A 887 6.45 37.57 4.82
CA ILE A 887 6.73 37.88 6.23
C ILE A 887 6.44 39.36 6.53
N GLY A 888 6.84 40.27 5.64
CA GLY A 888 6.57 41.70 5.75
C GLY A 888 5.08 42.01 5.85
N SER A 889 4.25 41.36 5.02
CA SER A 889 2.80 41.54 5.05
C SER A 889 2.17 41.12 6.39
N MET A 890 2.70 40.06 7.03
CA MET A 890 2.22 39.66 8.36
C MET A 890 2.50 40.73 9.42
N VAL A 891 3.64 41.42 9.29
CA VAL A 891 4.08 42.45 10.24
C VAL A 891 3.31 43.75 10.02
N GLU A 892 3.12 44.16 8.76
CA GLU A 892 2.40 45.38 8.41
C GLU A 892 0.90 45.29 8.74
N ASP A 893 0.28 44.14 8.44
CA ASP A 893 -1.13 43.90 8.75
C ASP A 893 -1.37 43.53 10.23
N GLU A 894 -0.34 43.47 11.08
CA GLU A 894 -0.39 43.03 12.48
C GLU A 894 -1.15 41.70 12.70
N THR A 895 -1.16 40.81 11.70
CA THR A 895 -1.93 39.57 11.73
C THR A 895 -1.24 38.42 10.99
N ILE A 896 -1.33 37.22 11.56
CA ILE A 896 -0.89 35.98 10.92
C ILE A 896 -1.95 35.38 9.97
N LEU A 897 -3.17 35.92 9.98
CA LEU A 897 -4.33 35.34 9.29
C LEU A 897 -4.51 35.83 7.84
N THR A 898 -3.50 36.44 7.23
CA THR A 898 -3.58 36.75 5.79
C THR A 898 -3.61 35.43 4.98
N PRO A 899 -4.36 35.34 3.86
CA PRO A 899 -4.52 34.09 3.11
C PRO A 899 -3.20 33.44 2.68
N SER A 900 -2.23 34.25 2.24
CA SER A 900 -0.89 33.80 1.85
C SER A 900 -0.10 33.26 3.04
N SER A 901 -0.25 33.88 4.21
CA SER A 901 0.41 33.48 5.46
C SER A 901 -0.14 32.15 5.98
N ILE A 902 -1.46 32.02 6.06
CA ILE A 902 -2.14 30.76 6.43
C ILE A 902 -1.70 29.64 5.50
N PHE A 903 -1.63 29.92 4.20
CA PHE A 903 -1.21 28.94 3.21
C PHE A 903 0.24 28.49 3.43
N VAL A 904 1.20 29.40 3.54
CA VAL A 904 2.63 29.06 3.70
C VAL A 904 2.88 28.37 5.05
N ILE A 905 2.32 28.89 6.14
CA ILE A 905 2.46 28.29 7.48
C ILE A 905 1.82 26.90 7.50
N GLY A 906 0.62 26.76 6.94
CA GLY A 906 -0.07 25.47 6.82
C GLY A 906 0.72 24.45 6.00
N MET A 907 1.25 24.86 4.84
CA MET A 907 2.09 24.01 3.99
C MET A 907 3.39 23.60 4.69
N ALA A 908 4.09 24.54 5.32
CA ALA A 908 5.30 24.26 6.07
C ALA A 908 5.03 23.28 7.22
N THR A 909 3.94 23.49 7.97
CA THR A 909 3.51 22.60 9.06
C THR A 909 3.23 21.19 8.53
N ILE A 910 2.48 21.07 7.44
CA ILE A 910 2.17 19.77 6.81
C ILE A 910 3.46 19.06 6.37
N TYR A 911 4.40 19.77 5.72
CA TYR A 911 5.66 19.18 5.26
C TYR A 911 6.57 18.78 6.42
N VAL A 912 6.67 19.58 7.48
CA VAL A 912 7.44 19.25 8.68
C VAL A 912 6.85 18.02 9.38
N ILE A 913 5.53 17.97 9.60
CA ILE A 913 4.87 16.81 10.20
C ILE A 913 5.06 15.58 9.30
N THR A 914 4.91 15.72 7.99
CA THR A 914 5.15 14.65 7.02
C THR A 914 6.58 14.13 7.13
N ALA A 915 7.58 14.99 7.24
CA ALA A 915 8.98 14.60 7.40
C ALA A 915 9.27 13.92 8.74
N ILE A 916 8.68 14.40 9.85
CA ILE A 916 8.77 13.75 11.17
C ILE A 916 8.21 12.33 11.09
N MET A 917 7.12 12.13 10.35
CA MET A 917 6.59 10.80 10.12
C MET A 917 7.57 9.91 9.36
N HIS A 918 8.47 10.45 8.52
CA HIS A 918 9.52 9.74 7.76
C HIS A 918 10.92 9.90 8.41
N PRO A 919 11.19 9.30 9.58
CA PRO A 919 12.40 9.60 10.37
C PRO A 919 13.71 9.24 9.67
N GLN A 920 13.73 8.25 8.78
CA GLN A 920 14.93 7.89 8.00
C GLN A 920 15.33 8.97 6.99
N GLU A 921 14.42 9.89 6.68
CA GLU A 921 14.55 10.87 5.61
C GLU A 921 14.17 12.27 6.05
N ILE A 922 14.06 12.50 7.36
CA ILE A 922 13.77 13.82 7.92
C ILE A 922 14.81 14.86 7.45
N GLN A 923 16.04 14.41 7.19
CA GLN A 923 17.12 15.22 6.62
C GLN A 923 16.81 15.75 5.21
N LEU A 924 15.86 15.14 4.48
CA LEU A 924 15.47 15.64 3.15
C LEU A 924 14.81 17.03 3.22
N VAL A 925 14.24 17.42 4.36
CA VAL A 925 13.67 18.76 4.56
C VAL A 925 14.69 19.86 4.33
N PHE A 926 15.98 19.64 4.65
CA PHE A 926 17.03 20.61 4.36
C PHE A 926 17.18 20.89 2.86
N HIS A 927 17.03 19.86 2.02
CA HIS A 927 16.99 20.03 0.56
C HIS A 927 15.72 20.75 0.09
N GLY A 928 14.66 20.76 0.90
CA GLY A 928 13.41 21.46 0.64
C GLY A 928 13.57 22.98 0.54
N PHE A 929 14.56 23.57 1.22
CA PHE A 929 14.85 24.99 1.07
C PHE A 929 15.24 25.34 -0.37
N LEU A 930 16.17 24.57 -0.96
CA LEU A 930 16.55 24.72 -2.36
C LEU A 930 15.36 24.50 -3.29
N TYR A 931 14.50 23.52 -2.99
CA TYR A 931 13.29 23.26 -3.77
C TYR A 931 12.35 24.47 -3.80
N ILE A 932 12.11 25.11 -2.66
CA ILE A 932 11.26 26.30 -2.55
C ILE A 932 11.84 27.47 -3.36
N LEU A 933 13.15 27.71 -3.26
CA LEU A 933 13.82 28.76 -4.06
C LEU A 933 13.70 28.50 -5.57
N CYS A 934 13.70 27.24 -5.97
CA CYS A 934 13.62 26.82 -7.36
C CYS A 934 12.18 26.70 -7.90
N ILE A 935 11.13 27.11 -7.16
CA ILE A 935 9.73 26.99 -7.62
C ILE A 935 9.51 27.65 -9.00
N PRO A 936 9.92 28.91 -9.26
CA PRO A 936 9.76 29.49 -10.59
C PRO A 936 10.60 28.77 -11.65
N SER A 937 11.80 28.32 -11.30
CA SER A 937 12.60 27.52 -12.23
C SER A 937 11.88 26.24 -12.64
N ALA A 938 11.30 25.52 -11.67
CA ALA A 938 10.71 24.20 -11.87
C ALA A 938 9.31 24.24 -12.52
N TYR A 939 8.48 25.20 -12.17
CA TYR A 939 7.08 25.24 -12.58
C TYR A 939 6.78 26.29 -13.68
N LEU A 940 7.68 27.25 -13.90
CA LEU A 940 7.56 28.25 -14.98
C LEU A 940 8.57 27.98 -16.10
N LEU A 941 9.90 28.09 -15.84
CA LEU A 941 10.91 27.96 -16.90
C LEU A 941 11.01 26.55 -17.48
N LEU A 942 11.12 25.54 -16.62
CA LEU A 942 11.24 24.15 -17.03
C LEU A 942 9.98 23.66 -17.76
N THR A 943 8.79 24.10 -17.34
CA THR A 943 7.53 23.81 -18.02
C THR A 943 7.51 24.41 -19.42
N ILE A 944 7.89 25.69 -19.58
CA ILE A 944 8.02 26.35 -20.90
C ILE A 944 9.00 25.57 -21.79
N TYR A 945 10.20 25.27 -21.28
CA TYR A 945 11.21 24.53 -22.03
C TYR A 945 10.71 23.15 -22.48
N SER A 946 10.09 22.41 -21.56
CA SER A 946 9.59 21.06 -21.80
C SER A 946 8.52 21.05 -22.89
N MET A 947 7.57 21.99 -22.83
CA MET A 947 6.49 22.08 -23.82
C MET A 947 6.99 22.62 -25.16
N ALA A 948 7.90 23.59 -25.17
CA ALA A 948 8.48 24.16 -26.38
C ALA A 948 9.44 23.21 -27.12
N ASN A 949 9.92 22.15 -26.47
CA ASN A 949 10.83 21.18 -27.08
C ASN A 949 10.23 19.78 -27.25
N MET A 950 8.89 19.63 -27.19
CA MET A 950 8.24 18.32 -27.38
C MET A 950 8.41 17.72 -28.78
N ASN A 951 8.80 18.54 -29.76
CA ASN A 951 9.12 18.07 -31.11
C ASN A 951 10.49 17.37 -31.18
N ASN A 952 11.36 17.58 -30.19
CA ASN A 952 12.59 16.82 -30.05
C ASN A 952 12.27 15.51 -29.32
N VAL A 953 12.49 14.38 -29.99
CA VAL A 953 12.23 13.03 -29.45
C VAL A 953 13.51 12.22 -29.21
N SER A 954 14.67 12.89 -29.25
CA SER A 954 15.96 12.28 -28.87
C SER A 954 16.06 12.02 -27.36
N TRP A 955 16.92 11.10 -26.97
CA TRP A 955 17.19 10.78 -25.55
C TRP A 955 18.15 11.77 -24.88
N GLY A 956 18.93 12.54 -25.66
CA GLY A 956 19.58 13.79 -25.22
C GLY A 956 20.84 13.70 -24.34
N THR A 957 21.10 12.58 -23.64
CA THR A 957 22.27 12.46 -22.74
C THR A 957 23.40 11.57 -23.27
N ARG A 958 23.11 10.56 -24.11
CA ARG A 958 24.12 9.58 -24.58
C ARG A 958 24.08 9.29 -26.11
N GLU A 959 23.20 9.95 -26.88
CA GLU A 959 22.98 9.68 -28.33
C GLU A 959 23.89 10.52 -29.26
N SER A 960 24.70 11.45 -28.73
CA SER A 960 25.57 12.27 -29.57
C SER A 960 26.76 11.47 -30.09
N LYS A 961 26.88 11.33 -31.41
CA LYS A 961 28.10 10.83 -32.07
C LYS A 961 29.30 11.66 -31.59
N PRO A 962 30.41 11.03 -31.15
CA PRO A 962 31.62 11.78 -30.89
C PRO A 962 32.08 12.47 -32.18
N THR A 963 32.39 13.76 -32.07
CA THR A 963 32.91 14.56 -33.17
C THR A 963 34.23 13.93 -33.64
N SER A 964 34.32 13.60 -34.93
CA SER A 964 35.54 13.07 -35.55
C SER A 964 36.69 14.06 -35.30
N GLY A 965 37.62 13.70 -34.41
CA GLY A 965 38.82 14.50 -34.12
C GLY A 965 39.19 14.65 -32.64
N ALA A 966 38.39 14.19 -31.67
CA ALA A 966 38.79 14.25 -30.26
C ALA A 966 39.74 13.09 -29.90
N ALA A 967 40.98 13.43 -29.50
CA ALA A 967 41.97 12.48 -29.03
C ALA A 967 41.48 11.70 -27.80
N THR A 968 41.71 10.38 -27.79
CA THR A 968 41.45 9.48 -26.66
C THR A 968 42.27 9.88 -25.43
N PRO A 969 41.71 9.91 -24.20
CA PRO A 969 42.49 10.13 -22.99
C PRO A 969 43.36 8.92 -22.65
N ASP A 970 44.54 9.18 -22.10
CA ASP A 970 45.56 8.17 -21.76
C ASP A 970 45.07 7.07 -20.79
N PRO A 971 45.48 5.80 -21.00
CA PRO A 971 45.04 4.65 -20.20
C PRO A 971 45.46 4.67 -18.72
N VAL A 972 46.32 5.60 -18.30
CA VAL A 972 46.84 5.71 -16.93
C VAL A 972 45.78 6.26 -15.96
N ALA A 973 44.83 7.09 -16.42
CA ALA A 973 43.77 7.65 -15.56
C ALA A 973 42.66 6.63 -15.20
N MET A 974 42.55 5.53 -15.95
CA MET A 974 41.51 4.51 -15.76
C MET A 974 41.87 3.52 -14.64
N GLN A 975 43.16 3.21 -14.44
CA GLN A 975 43.62 2.32 -13.37
C GLN A 975 43.42 2.90 -11.96
N THR A 976 43.51 4.21 -11.81
CA THR A 976 43.36 4.91 -10.51
C THR A 976 41.92 4.92 -10.00
N LYS A 977 40.92 4.89 -10.90
CA LYS A 977 39.49 4.77 -10.53
C LYS A 977 39.13 3.35 -10.11
N THR A 978 39.70 2.34 -10.76
CA THR A 978 39.49 0.91 -10.43
C THR A 978 40.06 0.54 -9.06
N GLN A 979 41.21 1.12 -8.67
CA GLN A 979 41.76 0.98 -7.31
C GLN A 979 40.88 1.67 -6.25
N ARG A 980 40.28 2.83 -6.56
CA ARG A 980 39.36 3.52 -5.65
C ARG A 980 38.09 2.71 -5.39
N ALA A 981 37.51 2.10 -6.42
CA ALA A 981 36.35 1.20 -6.29
C ALA A 981 36.65 -0.02 -5.41
N LYS A 982 37.80 -0.69 -5.59
CA LYS A 982 38.26 -1.78 -4.73
C LYS A 982 38.44 -1.36 -3.25
N SER A 983 38.98 -0.15 -3.01
CA SER A 983 39.17 0.37 -1.64
C SER A 983 37.85 0.73 -0.95
N THR A 984 36.87 1.27 -1.69
CA THR A 984 35.52 1.55 -1.18
C THR A 984 34.78 0.25 -0.87
N PHE A 985 34.99 -0.80 -1.66
CA PHE A 985 34.39 -2.12 -1.46
C PHE A 985 34.94 -2.84 -0.22
N GLN A 986 36.25 -2.75 0.04
CA GLN A 986 36.85 -3.24 1.30
C GLN A 986 36.35 -2.47 2.52
N ARG A 987 36.13 -1.15 2.39
CA ARG A 987 35.57 -0.32 3.46
C ARG A 987 34.10 -0.67 3.75
N TYR A 988 33.32 -1.00 2.72
CA TYR A 988 31.92 -1.44 2.86
C TYR A 988 31.80 -2.80 3.55
N PHE A 989 32.69 -3.76 3.26
CA PHE A 989 32.74 -5.05 3.95
C PHE A 989 33.20 -4.95 5.41
N SER A 990 34.05 -3.96 5.74
CA SER A 990 34.43 -3.69 7.14
C SER A 990 33.27 -3.11 7.97
N TRP A 991 32.33 -2.41 7.33
CA TRP A 991 31.20 -1.78 8.00
C TRP A 991 30.14 -2.79 8.48
N CYS A 992 30.13 -4.01 7.92
CA CYS A 992 29.33 -5.14 8.42
C CYS A 992 29.87 -5.75 9.73
N LYS A 993 30.98 -5.26 10.29
CA LYS A 993 31.47 -5.62 11.63
C LYS A 993 32.07 -4.40 12.34
N CYS A 994 31.25 -3.54 12.94
CA CYS A 994 31.50 -2.98 14.28
C CYS A 994 30.42 -1.96 14.69
N CYS A 995 29.47 -2.40 15.50
CA CYS A 995 28.86 -1.55 16.52
C CYS A 995 29.58 -1.81 17.84
N LYS A 996 30.57 -0.99 18.20
CA LYS A 996 31.00 -0.78 19.60
C LYS A 996 31.85 0.49 19.72
N LYS A 997 31.27 1.45 20.46
CA LYS A 997 31.81 2.65 21.12
C LYS A 997 32.87 3.51 20.41
N SER A 998 32.46 4.76 20.17
CA SER A 998 33.25 5.95 19.86
C SER A 998 34.27 6.28 20.97
N ASN A 999 35.47 6.73 20.56
CA ASN A 999 36.25 7.75 21.26
C ASN A 999 37.06 8.57 20.22
N GLN A 1000 37.29 9.84 20.59
CA GLN A 1000 37.66 11.01 19.78
C GLN A 1000 39.17 11.22 19.50
N LEU A 1001 39.45 12.04 18.44
CA LEU A 1001 40.59 12.95 18.15
C LEU A 1001 41.91 12.38 17.56
N PRO A 1002 42.79 13.20 16.91
CA PRO A 1002 42.56 14.38 16.04
C PRO A 1002 43.39 14.40 14.71
N VAL A 1003 43.19 15.49 13.98
CA VAL A 1003 43.77 15.98 12.69
C VAL A 1003 45.29 16.22 12.72
N ASN A 1004 45.94 16.05 11.55
CA ASN A 1004 47.08 16.81 10.96
C ASN A 1004 47.27 16.30 9.51
N GLN A 1005 47.91 16.95 8.53
CA GLN A 1005 48.10 18.34 8.07
C GLN A 1005 48.93 18.19 6.76
N GLU A 1006 48.48 18.83 5.67
CA GLU A 1006 49.19 19.33 4.46
C GLU A 1006 50.45 18.65 3.88
N VAL A 1007 50.45 18.49 2.54
CA VAL A 1007 51.60 18.86 1.68
C VAL A 1007 51.09 19.53 0.40
N LEU A 1008 51.58 20.75 0.19
CA LEU A 1008 51.45 21.67 -0.95
C LEU A 1008 52.37 21.26 -2.12
N ILE A 1009 52.09 21.71 -3.36
CA ILE A 1009 53.00 22.06 -4.49
C ILE A 1009 52.19 21.92 -5.81
N THR A 1010 52.20 22.77 -6.84
CA THR A 1010 52.57 24.17 -7.14
C THR A 1010 52.01 24.41 -8.55
N GLU A 1011 51.45 25.60 -8.83
CA GLU A 1011 50.97 26.00 -10.15
C GLU A 1011 52.11 26.23 -11.16
N SER A 1012 51.87 25.93 -12.44
CA SER A 1012 52.63 26.51 -13.55
C SER A 1012 51.74 26.75 -14.79
N GLN A 1013 51.45 28.04 -14.99
CA GLN A 1013 51.19 28.83 -16.21
C GLN A 1013 50.92 28.12 -17.56
N GLN A 1014 49.74 28.41 -18.13
CA GLN A 1014 49.45 28.37 -19.58
C GLN A 1014 49.84 29.70 -20.24
N PRO A 1015 50.41 29.70 -21.46
CA PRO A 1015 50.42 30.87 -22.32
C PRO A 1015 49.19 30.91 -23.25
N GLU A 1016 48.60 32.09 -23.35
CA GLU A 1016 47.59 32.49 -24.35
C GLU A 1016 48.15 32.44 -25.78
N LEU A 1017 47.29 32.14 -26.77
CA LEU A 1017 47.38 32.80 -28.08
C LEU A 1017 45.99 32.96 -28.72
N GLN A 1018 45.75 34.17 -29.21
CA GLN A 1018 44.56 34.70 -29.86
C GLN A 1018 44.49 34.36 -31.38
N PRO A 1019 43.37 34.70 -32.08
CA PRO A 1019 42.86 33.95 -33.24
C PRO A 1019 43.32 34.51 -34.59
N GLN A 1020 43.34 33.66 -35.63
CA GLN A 1020 43.33 34.10 -37.02
C GLN A 1020 42.28 33.32 -37.83
N ASN A 1021 41.32 34.09 -38.36
CA ASN A 1021 40.40 33.67 -39.41
C ASN A 1021 41.09 33.78 -40.77
N THR A 1022 40.96 32.77 -41.63
CA THR A 1022 41.03 32.97 -43.08
C THR A 1022 40.11 31.98 -43.81
N ILE A 1023 39.50 32.49 -44.88
CA ILE A 1023 38.42 31.94 -45.69
C ILE A 1023 39.01 31.18 -46.90
N VAL A 1024 38.19 30.29 -47.48
CA VAL A 1024 38.13 29.81 -48.88
C VAL A 1024 38.77 28.44 -49.17
N GLY A 1025 38.00 27.58 -49.84
CA GLY A 1025 38.55 26.62 -50.80
C GLY A 1025 37.82 25.29 -50.92
N ASP A 1026 36.84 25.22 -51.82
CA ASP A 1026 36.44 23.99 -52.52
C ASP A 1026 37.68 23.39 -53.20
N GLU A 1027 37.99 22.09 -53.03
CA GLU A 1027 38.52 21.28 -54.14
C GLU A 1027 38.57 19.76 -53.86
N ARG A 1028 37.94 19.04 -54.80
CA ARG A 1028 38.27 17.78 -55.48
C ARG A 1028 39.01 16.64 -54.74
N ILE A 1029 38.35 15.49 -54.86
CA ILE A 1029 38.82 14.10 -54.68
C ILE A 1029 40.08 13.82 -55.52
N PRO A 1030 41.12 13.19 -54.95
CA PRO A 1030 42.06 12.37 -55.70
C PRO A 1030 41.73 10.88 -55.54
N GLU A 1031 41.57 10.21 -56.68
CA GLU A 1031 41.67 8.76 -56.80
C GLU A 1031 43.11 8.33 -56.46
N GLU A 1032 43.27 7.32 -55.61
CA GLU A 1032 44.55 6.60 -55.51
C GLU A 1032 44.34 5.08 -55.47
N GLN A 1033 45.17 4.42 -56.26
CA GLN A 1033 45.08 3.07 -56.78
C GLN A 1033 45.34 2.02 -55.70
N THR A 1034 44.54 0.96 -55.67
CA THR A 1034 44.77 -0.22 -54.83
C THR A 1034 45.69 -1.21 -55.56
N GLN A 1035 46.94 -1.33 -55.12
CA GLN A 1035 47.77 -2.51 -55.37
C GLN A 1035 47.45 -3.58 -54.32
N ALA A 1036 47.18 -4.81 -54.79
CA ALA A 1036 46.88 -5.96 -53.97
C ALA A 1036 48.18 -6.64 -53.48
N GLU A 1037 48.30 -6.83 -52.17
CA GLU A 1037 49.24 -7.77 -51.55
C GLU A 1037 48.48 -8.94 -50.90
N PRO A 1038 49.08 -10.15 -50.82
CA PRO A 1038 48.35 -11.40 -50.61
C PRO A 1038 47.90 -11.61 -49.15
N LEU A 1039 46.71 -12.19 -49.02
CA LEU A 1039 46.10 -12.66 -47.78
C LEU A 1039 47.06 -13.55 -46.98
N PHE A 1040 47.46 -13.09 -45.79
CA PHE A 1040 47.77 -13.99 -44.69
C PHE A 1040 46.45 -14.38 -44.00
N ASP A 1041 46.20 -15.69 -43.93
CA ASP A 1041 45.10 -16.30 -43.20
C ASP A 1041 45.28 -16.02 -41.69
N SER A 1042 44.59 -14.98 -41.20
CA SER A 1042 44.50 -14.68 -39.77
C SER A 1042 43.28 -15.41 -39.19
N PRO A 1043 43.37 -15.93 -37.94
CA PRO A 1043 42.28 -16.68 -37.34
C PRO A 1043 41.01 -15.84 -37.28
N ILE A 1044 39.89 -16.47 -37.64
CA ILE A 1044 38.56 -15.87 -37.77
C ILE A 1044 38.14 -15.21 -36.45
N GLN A 1045 38.38 -13.91 -36.29
CA GLN A 1045 37.94 -13.14 -35.11
C GLN A 1045 36.46 -12.74 -35.25
N CYS A 1046 35.63 -13.18 -34.30
CA CYS A 1046 34.21 -12.86 -34.11
C CYS A 1046 33.96 -12.53 -32.61
N PHE A 1047 32.81 -11.97 -32.22
CA PHE A 1047 32.53 -11.66 -30.80
C PHE A 1047 32.65 -12.87 -29.86
N VAL A 1048 32.41 -14.10 -30.36
CA VAL A 1048 32.56 -15.33 -29.57
C VAL A 1048 34.03 -15.58 -29.22
N THR A 1049 34.91 -15.54 -30.21
CA THR A 1049 36.36 -15.69 -29.99
C THR A 1049 36.90 -14.53 -29.14
N GLN A 1050 36.41 -13.30 -29.36
CA GLN A 1050 36.76 -12.14 -28.54
C GLN A 1050 36.45 -12.38 -27.05
N LEU A 1051 35.26 -12.87 -26.73
CA LEU A 1051 34.89 -13.14 -25.34
C LEU A 1051 35.64 -14.33 -24.75
N GLN A 1052 35.89 -15.38 -25.54
CA GLN A 1052 36.71 -16.52 -25.10
C GLN A 1052 38.15 -16.09 -24.77
N ASP A 1053 38.75 -15.22 -25.59
CA ASP A 1053 40.10 -14.69 -25.36
C ASP A 1053 40.16 -13.76 -24.14
N MET A 1054 39.12 -12.97 -23.89
CA MET A 1054 39.05 -12.05 -22.74
C MET A 1054 38.81 -12.76 -21.41
N SER A 1055 38.21 -13.95 -21.43
CA SER A 1055 37.62 -14.59 -20.26
C SER A 1055 38.52 -15.70 -19.69
N THR A 1056 39.75 -15.35 -19.33
CA THR A 1056 40.72 -16.29 -18.72
C THR A 1056 40.20 -16.94 -17.42
N ASP A 1057 39.37 -16.23 -16.65
CA ASP A 1057 38.79 -16.69 -15.38
C ASP A 1057 37.41 -17.37 -15.52
N MET A 1058 36.70 -17.19 -16.65
CA MET A 1058 35.38 -17.77 -16.93
C MET A 1058 35.37 -18.48 -18.28
N GLN A 1059 35.44 -19.81 -18.28
CA GLN A 1059 35.42 -20.59 -19.53
C GLN A 1059 34.07 -20.47 -20.22
N LEU A 1060 34.05 -20.12 -21.51
CA LEU A 1060 32.84 -19.96 -22.34
C LEU A 1060 32.76 -21.05 -23.41
N GLU A 1061 31.72 -21.86 -23.36
CA GLU A 1061 31.39 -22.88 -24.37
C GLU A 1061 30.37 -22.33 -25.37
N GLU A 1062 30.64 -22.50 -26.67
CA GLU A 1062 29.69 -22.14 -27.73
C GLU A 1062 28.57 -23.18 -27.79
N ASP A 1063 27.32 -22.72 -27.65
CA ASP A 1063 26.10 -23.53 -27.70
C ASP A 1063 25.16 -22.97 -28.80
N SER A 1064 24.17 -23.75 -29.22
CA SER A 1064 23.22 -23.36 -30.27
C SER A 1064 21.81 -23.15 -29.72
N LEU A 1065 21.06 -22.22 -30.31
CA LEU A 1065 19.62 -22.11 -30.05
C LEU A 1065 18.88 -23.37 -30.48
N ASP A 1066 17.80 -23.71 -29.76
CA ASP A 1066 16.84 -24.68 -30.25
C ASP A 1066 16.17 -24.16 -31.54
N LYS A 1067 15.89 -25.05 -32.50
CA LYS A 1067 15.36 -24.67 -33.82
C LYS A 1067 14.02 -23.94 -33.73
N GLU A 1068 13.13 -24.37 -32.84
CA GLU A 1068 11.82 -23.74 -32.69
C GLU A 1068 11.96 -22.35 -32.04
N GLU A 1069 12.91 -22.19 -31.09
CA GLU A 1069 13.23 -20.91 -30.49
C GLU A 1069 13.87 -19.94 -31.50
N GLU A 1070 14.76 -20.43 -32.37
CA GLU A 1070 15.36 -19.63 -33.44
C GLU A 1070 14.29 -19.12 -34.42
N GLU A 1071 13.39 -19.99 -34.87
CA GLU A 1071 12.27 -19.64 -35.75
C GLU A 1071 11.35 -18.59 -35.10
N PHE A 1072 11.04 -18.74 -33.80
CA PHE A 1072 10.29 -17.74 -33.04
C PHE A 1072 10.95 -16.34 -33.08
N PHE A 1073 12.27 -16.25 -32.86
CA PHE A 1073 12.95 -14.96 -32.90
C PHE A 1073 12.96 -14.34 -34.29
N ILE A 1074 13.11 -15.16 -35.35
CA ILE A 1074 13.03 -14.70 -36.74
C ILE A 1074 11.64 -14.14 -37.05
N GLU A 1075 10.56 -14.81 -36.62
CA GLU A 1075 9.19 -14.31 -36.79
C GLU A 1075 8.93 -13.03 -35.99
N LEU A 1076 9.37 -13.01 -34.73
CA LEU A 1076 9.22 -11.85 -33.84
C LEU A 1076 9.93 -10.62 -34.42
N GLN A 1077 11.13 -10.83 -34.96
CA GLN A 1077 11.91 -9.81 -35.65
C GLN A 1077 11.11 -9.25 -36.83
N LYS A 1078 10.71 -10.10 -37.78
CA LYS A 1078 9.93 -9.70 -38.97
C LYS A 1078 8.65 -8.93 -38.60
N LYS A 1079 7.93 -9.39 -37.57
CA LYS A 1079 6.62 -8.82 -37.22
C LYS A 1079 6.72 -7.49 -36.48
N TYR A 1080 7.65 -7.35 -35.52
CA TYR A 1080 7.67 -6.22 -34.59
C TYR A 1080 9.01 -5.49 -34.49
N LEU A 1081 10.13 -6.21 -34.64
CA LEU A 1081 11.44 -5.72 -34.21
C LEU A 1081 12.40 -5.41 -35.36
N GLU A 1082 11.98 -5.50 -36.62
CA GLU A 1082 12.76 -5.01 -37.75
C GLU A 1082 13.20 -3.54 -37.54
N PRO A 1083 14.47 -3.21 -37.83
CA PRO A 1083 14.94 -1.83 -37.84
C PRO A 1083 14.05 -0.97 -38.74
N LEU A 1084 13.79 0.26 -38.31
CA LEU A 1084 13.06 1.18 -39.17
C LEU A 1084 13.93 1.53 -40.37
N GLN A 1085 13.39 1.42 -41.58
CA GLN A 1085 14.06 1.93 -42.77
C GLN A 1085 14.20 3.46 -42.65
N ASP A 1086 15.41 3.96 -42.92
CA ASP A 1086 15.72 5.39 -42.93
C ASP A 1086 15.14 6.06 -44.19
N ASP A 1087 13.82 6.25 -44.20
CA ASP A 1087 13.14 7.08 -45.18
C ASP A 1087 13.25 8.56 -44.77
N LYS A 1088 14.15 9.27 -45.45
CA LYS A 1088 14.42 10.70 -45.22
C LYS A 1088 13.17 11.57 -45.43
N GLU A 1089 12.26 11.20 -46.34
CA GLU A 1089 11.01 11.95 -46.57
C GLU A 1089 10.06 11.77 -45.39
N ARG A 1090 9.85 10.53 -44.96
CA ARG A 1090 9.00 10.23 -43.80
C ARG A 1090 9.53 10.86 -42.51
N GLN A 1091 10.84 10.85 -42.29
CA GLN A 1091 11.46 11.53 -41.15
C GLN A 1091 11.23 13.04 -41.20
N LYS A 1092 11.32 13.65 -42.38
CA LYS A 1092 11.06 15.09 -42.57
C LYS A 1092 9.59 15.43 -42.33
N THR A 1093 8.65 14.64 -42.85
CA THR A 1093 7.21 14.80 -42.60
C THR A 1093 6.90 14.67 -41.11
N MET A 1094 7.39 13.60 -40.46
CA MET A 1094 7.21 13.40 -39.02
C MET A 1094 7.79 14.55 -38.18
N SER A 1095 8.97 15.07 -38.55
CA SER A 1095 9.56 16.23 -37.89
C SER A 1095 8.70 17.50 -38.05
N ASN A 1096 8.05 17.67 -39.20
CA ASN A 1096 7.12 18.77 -39.43
C ASN A 1096 5.84 18.61 -38.60
N ASP A 1097 5.26 17.42 -38.56
CA ASP A 1097 4.05 17.11 -37.79
C ASP A 1097 4.29 17.29 -36.29
N LEU A 1098 5.45 16.86 -35.78
CA LEU A 1098 5.89 17.09 -34.40
C LEU A 1098 6.02 18.58 -34.09
N ARG A 1099 6.52 19.38 -35.04
CA ARG A 1099 6.64 20.83 -34.90
C ARG A 1099 5.27 21.51 -34.91
N GLU A 1100 4.34 21.05 -35.75
CA GLU A 1100 2.97 21.55 -35.79
C GLU A 1100 2.22 21.20 -34.49
N LEU A 1101 2.34 19.96 -34.02
CA LEU A 1101 1.76 19.52 -32.74
C LEU A 1101 2.29 20.35 -31.57
N ARG A 1102 3.61 20.57 -31.53
CA ARG A 1102 4.23 21.50 -30.57
C ARG A 1102 3.58 22.87 -30.63
N ASN A 1103 3.46 23.47 -31.81
CA ASN A 1103 2.91 24.81 -31.95
C ASN A 1103 1.46 24.87 -31.44
N LYS A 1104 0.62 23.89 -31.80
CA LYS A 1104 -0.78 23.80 -31.32
C LYS A 1104 -0.87 23.69 -29.81
N ILE A 1105 -0.08 22.79 -29.20
CA ILE A 1105 -0.13 22.58 -27.76
C ILE A 1105 0.43 23.78 -27.00
N ASN A 1106 1.54 24.38 -27.44
CA ASN A 1106 2.07 25.59 -26.80
C ASN A 1106 1.12 26.78 -26.94
N PHE A 1107 0.42 26.91 -28.06
CA PHE A 1107 -0.61 27.94 -28.23
C PHE A 1107 -1.76 27.73 -27.23
N ALA A 1108 -2.29 26.52 -27.12
CA ALA A 1108 -3.32 26.20 -26.13
C ALA A 1108 -2.84 26.45 -24.69
N PHE A 1109 -1.61 26.04 -24.37
CA PHE A 1109 -0.97 26.25 -23.07
C PHE A 1109 -0.83 27.74 -22.72
N PHE A 1110 -0.38 28.55 -23.68
CA PHE A 1110 -0.28 30.00 -23.53
C PHE A 1110 -1.65 30.64 -23.33
N ILE A 1111 -2.64 30.30 -24.15
CA ILE A 1111 -4.00 30.85 -24.06
C ILE A 1111 -4.65 30.52 -22.72
N MET A 1112 -4.52 29.29 -22.21
CA MET A 1112 -5.06 28.93 -20.90
C MET A 1112 -4.43 29.75 -19.77
N ASN A 1113 -3.11 29.95 -19.80
CA ASN A 1113 -2.42 30.79 -18.80
C ASN A 1113 -2.81 32.27 -18.94
N ALA A 1114 -2.93 32.78 -20.17
CA ALA A 1114 -3.36 34.16 -20.41
C ALA A 1114 -4.81 34.39 -19.93
N LEU A 1115 -5.72 33.46 -20.21
CA LEU A 1115 -7.11 33.53 -19.73
C LEU A 1115 -7.18 33.49 -18.20
N TRP A 1116 -6.32 32.71 -17.54
CA TRP A 1116 -6.24 32.69 -16.08
C TRP A 1116 -5.77 34.02 -15.50
N LEU A 1117 -4.75 34.65 -16.10
CA LEU A 1117 -4.31 35.99 -15.71
C LEU A 1117 -5.43 37.02 -15.90
N VAL A 1118 -6.10 37.02 -17.07
CA VAL A 1118 -7.21 37.93 -17.37
C VAL A 1118 -8.37 37.72 -16.39
N ALA A 1119 -8.74 36.48 -16.08
CA ALA A 1119 -9.82 36.18 -15.15
C ALA A 1119 -9.50 36.68 -13.73
N THR A 1120 -8.29 36.44 -13.24
CA THR A 1120 -7.84 36.90 -11.92
C THR A 1120 -7.82 38.42 -11.85
N PHE A 1121 -7.26 39.06 -12.89
CA PHE A 1121 -7.15 40.51 -12.98
C PHE A 1121 -8.51 41.22 -13.08
N THR A 1122 -9.41 40.67 -13.91
CA THR A 1122 -10.78 41.20 -14.05
C THR A 1122 -11.50 41.21 -12.71
N MET A 1123 -11.29 40.19 -11.88
CA MET A 1123 -11.93 40.08 -10.57
C MET A 1123 -11.33 41.01 -9.53
N GLN A 1124 -10.02 41.26 -9.58
CA GLN A 1124 -9.38 42.31 -8.79
C GLN A 1124 -9.97 43.70 -9.08
N LEU A 1125 -10.26 44.01 -10.35
CA LEU A 1125 -10.90 45.28 -10.74
C LEU A 1125 -12.33 45.43 -10.18
N PHE A 1126 -13.06 44.32 -9.99
CA PHE A 1126 -14.40 44.30 -9.39
C PHE A 1126 -14.39 44.05 -7.88
N GLY A 1127 -13.22 44.06 -7.23
CA GLY A 1127 -13.00 43.64 -5.85
C GLY A 1127 -13.84 44.36 -4.78
N ALA A 1128 -14.33 45.57 -5.06
CA ALA A 1128 -15.23 46.30 -4.15
C ALA A 1128 -16.64 45.67 -4.02
N SER A 1129 -17.07 44.84 -4.98
CA SER A 1129 -18.43 44.29 -5.02
C SER A 1129 -18.56 42.84 -4.55
N PHE A 1130 -17.44 42.10 -4.47
CA PHE A 1130 -17.44 40.65 -4.24
C PHE A 1130 -16.37 40.19 -3.23
N SER A 1131 -15.86 41.05 -2.35
CA SER A 1131 -14.82 40.65 -1.40
C SER A 1131 -15.34 39.82 -0.22
N ILE A 1132 -14.50 38.92 0.29
CA ILE A 1132 -14.75 38.20 1.55
C ILE A 1132 -14.16 39.03 2.68
N VAL A 1133 -15.00 39.45 3.62
CA VAL A 1133 -14.62 40.26 4.78
C VAL A 1133 -14.46 39.33 5.99
N LEU A 1134 -13.26 39.29 6.59
CA LEU A 1134 -12.98 38.53 7.81
C LEU A 1134 -12.56 39.48 8.94
N PRO A 1135 -13.02 39.27 10.18
CA PRO A 1135 -12.57 40.07 11.32
C PRO A 1135 -11.07 39.86 11.54
N LYS A 1136 -10.32 40.96 11.67
CA LYS A 1136 -8.89 40.97 11.94
C LYS A 1136 -8.63 40.51 13.39
N VAL A 1137 -7.61 39.66 13.53
CA VAL A 1137 -7.16 39.11 14.81
C VAL A 1137 -5.67 39.42 14.94
N ASP A 1138 -5.26 39.93 16.08
CA ASP A 1138 -3.85 40.24 16.36
C ASP A 1138 -3.00 38.97 16.60
N PHE A 1139 -1.72 39.16 16.90
CA PHE A 1139 -0.80 38.07 17.24
C PHE A 1139 -1.15 37.33 18.55
N ASP A 1140 -1.92 37.96 19.45
CA ASP A 1140 -2.35 37.42 20.74
C ASP A 1140 -3.73 36.71 20.66
N LEU A 1141 -4.28 36.58 19.44
CA LEU A 1141 -5.58 35.97 19.14
C LEU A 1141 -6.79 36.78 19.63
N GLU A 1142 -6.64 38.08 19.84
CA GLU A 1142 -7.71 39.00 20.18
C GLU A 1142 -8.25 39.73 18.93
N THR A 1143 -9.56 39.97 18.88
CA THR A 1143 -10.20 40.68 17.75
C THR A 1143 -9.92 42.18 17.85
N THR A 1144 -9.28 42.74 16.83
CA THR A 1144 -8.85 44.16 16.81
C THR A 1144 -9.95 45.14 16.40
N GLY A 1145 -11.08 44.63 15.88
CA GLY A 1145 -12.22 45.44 15.43
C GLY A 1145 -12.12 45.99 14.00
N GLU A 1146 -11.03 45.66 13.29
CA GLU A 1146 -10.85 45.95 11.86
C GLU A 1146 -11.17 44.71 11.01
N ASP A 1147 -11.39 44.89 9.72
CA ASP A 1147 -11.72 43.80 8.78
C ASP A 1147 -10.63 43.61 7.71
N VAL A 1148 -10.29 42.35 7.42
CA VAL A 1148 -9.40 41.95 6.32
C VAL A 1148 -10.24 41.61 5.09
N ILE A 1149 -9.91 42.25 3.96
CA ILE A 1149 -10.60 42.08 2.67
C ILE A 1149 -9.83 41.08 1.81
N ILE A 1150 -10.49 40.00 1.37
CA ILE A 1150 -9.86 38.92 0.60
C ILE A 1150 -10.49 38.78 -0.79
N ASP A 1151 -9.64 38.66 -1.82
CA ASP A 1151 -10.03 38.34 -3.19
C ASP A 1151 -10.57 36.89 -3.30
N PRO A 1152 -11.82 36.67 -3.75
CA PRO A 1152 -12.44 35.35 -3.78
C PRO A 1152 -11.77 34.35 -4.73
N ILE A 1153 -11.24 34.78 -5.88
CA ILE A 1153 -10.66 33.86 -6.86
C ILE A 1153 -9.30 33.37 -6.38
N ALA A 1154 -8.45 34.30 -5.94
CA ALA A 1154 -7.16 33.97 -5.37
C ALA A 1154 -7.35 33.05 -4.15
N PHE A 1155 -8.32 33.37 -3.29
CA PHE A 1155 -8.68 32.54 -2.14
C PHE A 1155 -9.22 31.17 -2.52
N MET A 1156 -10.11 31.05 -3.50
CA MET A 1156 -10.64 29.76 -3.98
C MET A 1156 -9.54 28.87 -4.57
N PHE A 1157 -8.58 29.45 -5.29
CA PHE A 1157 -7.46 28.69 -5.84
C PHE A 1157 -6.51 28.21 -4.71
N ILE A 1158 -6.14 29.09 -3.79
CA ILE A 1158 -5.34 28.77 -2.60
C ILE A 1158 -6.04 27.69 -1.77
N LEU A 1159 -7.34 27.83 -1.53
CA LEU A 1159 -8.18 26.86 -0.81
C LEU A 1159 -8.23 25.51 -1.55
N GLY A 1160 -8.36 25.51 -2.88
CA GLY A 1160 -8.34 24.30 -3.70
C GLY A 1160 -7.01 23.54 -3.59
N PHE A 1161 -5.88 24.24 -3.65
CA PHE A 1161 -4.56 23.65 -3.46
C PHE A 1161 -4.37 23.17 -2.01
N ALA A 1162 -4.71 23.99 -1.02
CA ALA A 1162 -4.63 23.63 0.39
C ALA A 1162 -5.46 22.38 0.69
N LEU A 1163 -6.70 22.31 0.18
CA LEU A 1163 -7.56 21.13 0.31
C LEU A 1163 -6.93 19.90 -0.36
N SER A 1164 -6.33 20.06 -1.54
CA SER A 1164 -5.61 18.97 -2.21
C SER A 1164 -4.46 18.44 -1.35
N VAL A 1165 -3.64 19.32 -0.77
CA VAL A 1165 -2.52 18.93 0.11
C VAL A 1165 -3.02 18.31 1.41
N VAL A 1166 -4.09 18.82 2.01
CA VAL A 1166 -4.73 18.21 3.20
C VAL A 1166 -5.24 16.80 2.88
N ILE A 1167 -5.91 16.62 1.72
CA ILE A 1167 -6.33 15.29 1.25
C ILE A 1167 -5.11 14.38 1.08
N GLN A 1168 -4.03 14.87 0.49
CA GLN A 1168 -2.78 14.11 0.34
C GLN A 1168 -2.15 13.75 1.69
N PHE A 1169 -2.18 14.65 2.67
CA PHE A 1169 -1.66 14.42 4.01
C PHE A 1169 -2.46 13.36 4.78
N LEU A 1170 -3.80 13.46 4.77
CA LEU A 1170 -4.68 12.48 5.41
C LEU A 1170 -4.54 11.09 4.77
N THR A 1171 -4.43 11.03 3.45
CA THR A 1171 -4.22 9.78 2.72
C THR A 1171 -2.83 9.19 2.94
N MET A 1172 -1.79 10.03 3.07
CA MET A 1172 -0.45 9.59 3.50
C MET A 1172 -0.49 8.92 4.87
N PHE A 1173 -1.18 9.53 5.86
CA PHE A 1173 -1.31 8.96 7.20
C PHE A 1173 -1.98 7.57 7.15
N TYR A 1174 -3.09 7.46 6.43
CA TYR A 1174 -3.78 6.19 6.22
C TYR A 1174 -2.88 5.16 5.52
N HIS A 1175 -2.20 5.55 4.44
CA HIS A 1175 -1.30 4.67 3.70
C HIS A 1175 -0.19 4.13 4.60
N ARG A 1176 0.42 5.00 5.41
CA ARG A 1176 1.55 4.66 6.28
C ARG A 1176 1.20 3.62 7.34
N ILE A 1177 0.03 3.74 7.95
CA ILE A 1177 -0.47 2.72 8.88
C ILE A 1177 -0.56 1.36 8.17
N TYR A 1178 -1.12 1.32 6.96
CA TYR A 1178 -1.21 0.08 6.18
C TYR A 1178 0.16 -0.48 5.76
N THR A 1179 1.12 0.39 5.42
CA THR A 1179 2.50 -0.02 5.16
C THR A 1179 3.14 -0.64 6.40
N LEU A 1180 2.95 -0.05 7.59
CA LEU A 1180 3.45 -0.61 8.85
C LEU A 1180 2.84 -1.98 9.14
N ILE A 1181 1.52 -2.12 8.96
CA ILE A 1181 0.81 -3.40 9.11
C ILE A 1181 1.39 -4.45 8.17
N HIS A 1182 1.62 -4.08 6.91
CA HIS A 1182 2.23 -4.98 5.93
C HIS A 1182 3.63 -5.41 6.35
N TYR A 1183 4.48 -4.46 6.72
CA TYR A 1183 5.87 -4.72 7.06
C TYR A 1183 6.00 -5.60 8.32
N VAL A 1184 5.21 -5.34 9.37
CA VAL A 1184 5.22 -6.20 10.56
C VAL A 1184 4.70 -7.58 10.24
N ALA A 1185 3.64 -7.70 9.44
CA ALA A 1185 3.11 -9.00 9.03
C ALA A 1185 4.12 -9.79 8.17
N PHE A 1186 4.94 -9.10 7.37
CA PHE A 1186 6.02 -9.69 6.56
C PHE A 1186 7.15 -10.26 7.44
N LEU A 1187 7.59 -9.51 8.45
CA LEU A 1187 8.67 -9.93 9.37
C LEU A 1187 8.34 -11.20 10.18
N ASP A 1188 7.06 -11.50 10.37
CA ASP A 1188 6.60 -12.70 11.10
C ASP A 1188 6.62 -13.97 10.25
N THR A 1189 6.61 -13.81 8.92
CA THR A 1189 6.51 -14.91 7.96
C THR A 1189 7.82 -15.24 7.27
N GLU A 1190 8.79 -14.31 7.24
CA GLU A 1190 10.09 -14.60 6.65
C GLU A 1190 10.89 -15.60 7.51
N PRO A 1191 11.56 -16.59 6.90
CA PRO A 1191 12.42 -17.50 7.63
C PRO A 1191 13.58 -16.71 8.27
N ASN A 1192 13.75 -16.86 9.59
CA ASN A 1192 14.90 -16.27 10.28
C ASN A 1192 16.18 -16.80 9.64
N GLU A 1193 17.09 -15.91 9.21
CA GLU A 1193 18.47 -16.29 8.94
C GLU A 1193 19.01 -17.02 10.18
N LYS A 1194 19.18 -18.34 10.09
CA LYS A 1194 19.91 -19.08 11.09
C LYS A 1194 21.33 -18.50 11.07
N LYS A 1195 21.83 -18.03 12.21
CA LYS A 1195 23.28 -17.93 12.41
C LYS A 1195 23.87 -19.29 12.02
N PRO A 1196 24.99 -19.34 11.27
CA PRO A 1196 25.63 -20.60 10.95
C PRO A 1196 25.82 -21.38 12.25
N GLU A 1197 25.16 -22.54 12.35
CA GLU A 1197 25.44 -23.47 13.42
C GLU A 1197 26.94 -23.74 13.37
N PRO A 1198 27.69 -23.51 14.47
CA PRO A 1198 29.09 -23.85 14.48
C PRO A 1198 29.18 -25.34 14.19
N LEU A 1199 29.75 -25.67 13.04
CA LEU A 1199 30.08 -27.03 12.65
C LEU A 1199 31.08 -27.54 13.70
N TYR A 1200 30.58 -28.18 14.75
CA TYR A 1200 31.42 -28.94 15.66
C TYR A 1200 31.94 -30.12 14.86
N LEU A 1201 33.18 -29.97 14.39
CA LEU A 1201 34.01 -31.10 13.99
C LEU A 1201 34.24 -31.94 15.26
N GLU A 1202 33.39 -32.94 15.48
CA GLU A 1202 33.73 -34.06 16.35
C GLU A 1202 34.94 -34.77 15.72
N GLY A 1203 36.12 -34.40 16.20
CA GLY A 1203 37.34 -35.14 15.95
C GLY A 1203 37.17 -36.56 16.48
N LYS A 1204 37.02 -37.53 15.57
CA LYS A 1204 37.22 -38.95 15.85
C LYS A 1204 38.62 -39.12 16.44
N LYS A 1205 38.71 -39.23 17.76
CA LYS A 1205 39.86 -39.83 18.44
C LYS A 1205 39.78 -41.34 18.24
N ALA A 1206 40.75 -41.87 17.51
CA ALA A 1206 41.01 -43.29 17.42
C ALA A 1206 41.28 -43.88 18.81
N LYS A 1207 40.66 -45.03 19.10
CA LYS A 1207 41.18 -46.05 20.03
C LYS A 1207 40.89 -47.44 19.44
N PRO A 1208 41.78 -48.42 19.68
CA PRO A 1208 41.90 -49.63 18.87
C PRO A 1208 41.07 -50.82 19.39
N GLN A 1209 40.78 -51.73 18.46
CA GLN A 1209 40.52 -53.19 18.58
C GLN A 1209 39.84 -53.74 19.85
N SER A 1210 38.70 -54.41 19.65
CA SER A 1210 38.51 -55.81 20.06
C SER A 1210 37.27 -56.44 19.40
N SER A 1211 37.33 -57.75 19.30
CA SER A 1211 36.53 -58.73 18.56
C SER A 1211 35.14 -59.02 19.13
N ASP A 1212 34.40 -59.83 18.37
CA ASP A 1212 33.29 -60.71 18.79
C ASP A 1212 31.95 -60.01 19.08
N SER A 1213 30.76 -60.57 18.89
CA SER A 1213 30.22 -61.73 18.19
C SER A 1213 28.70 -61.71 18.50
N VAL A 1214 27.86 -62.07 17.54
CA VAL A 1214 26.65 -62.90 17.75
C VAL A 1214 25.39 -62.29 18.43
N SER A 1215 24.27 -62.59 17.74
CA SER A 1215 22.90 -62.91 18.18
C SER A 1215 21.93 -61.84 18.69
N ASP A 1216 20.80 -61.81 17.96
CA ASP A 1216 19.42 -61.99 18.46
C ASP A 1216 18.78 -60.81 19.23
N THR A 1217 17.50 -60.50 19.10
CA THR A 1217 16.35 -61.16 18.46
C THR A 1217 15.20 -60.14 18.33
N SER A 1218 14.25 -60.49 17.45
CA SER A 1218 12.79 -60.23 17.56
C SER A 1218 12.33 -58.77 17.41
N ALA A 1219 11.54 -58.41 16.40
CA ALA A 1219 10.20 -58.88 15.99
C ALA A 1219 9.37 -57.58 15.95
N ASP A 1220 8.40 -57.29 15.12
CA ASP A 1220 7.69 -57.90 14.00
C ASP A 1220 7.14 -56.65 13.28
N SER A 1221 7.34 -56.46 11.98
CA SER A 1221 6.67 -57.14 10.87
C SER A 1221 5.17 -56.80 10.75
N VAL A 1222 4.75 -56.67 9.49
CA VAL A 1222 3.38 -56.77 8.94
C VAL A 1222 2.56 -55.46 8.89
N SER A 1223 1.94 -55.06 7.77
CA SER A 1223 2.05 -55.40 6.34
C SER A 1223 1.10 -54.47 5.55
N ASP A 1224 1.43 -54.16 4.30
CA ASP A 1224 0.67 -54.41 3.04
C ASP A 1224 -0.85 -54.68 3.13
N SER A 1225 -1.74 -54.38 2.17
CA SER A 1225 -1.66 -54.11 0.71
C SER A 1225 -3.06 -53.73 0.18
N VAL A 1226 -3.08 -52.95 -0.92
CA VAL A 1226 -3.81 -53.12 -2.21
C VAL A 1226 -5.13 -53.91 -2.26
N SER A 1227 -6.15 -53.32 -2.88
CA SER A 1227 -7.02 -53.97 -3.88
C SER A 1227 -7.78 -52.95 -4.74
N ASP A 1228 -7.52 -52.97 -6.05
CA ASP A 1228 -8.37 -52.44 -7.13
C ASP A 1228 -9.65 -53.28 -7.29
N SER A 1229 -10.76 -52.67 -7.72
CA SER A 1229 -11.57 -53.09 -8.89
C SER A 1229 -12.96 -52.41 -8.97
N GLU A 1230 -13.35 -52.09 -10.21
CA GLU A 1230 -14.71 -52.07 -10.80
C GLU A 1230 -15.60 -50.81 -10.73
N VAL A 1231 -15.51 -50.04 -11.83
CA VAL A 1231 -16.56 -49.68 -12.80
C VAL A 1231 -18.02 -49.93 -12.39
N GLY A 1232 -18.80 -48.85 -12.38
CA GLY A 1232 -20.26 -48.85 -12.43
C GLY A 1232 -20.76 -47.52 -12.99
N SER A 1233 -21.02 -47.52 -14.29
CA SER A 1233 -21.64 -46.45 -15.07
C SER A 1233 -23.15 -46.40 -14.81
N GLU A 1234 -23.69 -45.23 -14.46
CA GLU A 1234 -25.10 -44.91 -14.71
C GLU A 1234 -25.22 -43.46 -15.20
N PHE A 1235 -25.79 -43.35 -16.39
CA PHE A 1235 -26.17 -42.16 -17.13
C PHE A 1235 -27.29 -41.40 -16.39
N GLU A 1236 -27.19 -40.08 -16.29
CA GLU A 1236 -28.36 -39.18 -16.37
C GLU A 1236 -27.99 -38.05 -17.35
N GLU A 1237 -28.62 -38.11 -18.52
CA GLU A 1237 -28.70 -37.06 -19.54
C GLU A 1237 -29.64 -35.93 -19.12
N SER A 1238 -29.58 -34.84 -19.90
CA SER A 1238 -30.42 -33.63 -19.93
C SER A 1238 -29.98 -32.49 -19.00
N GLU A 1239 -29.77 -31.25 -19.45
CA GLU A 1239 -29.93 -30.62 -20.76
C GLU A 1239 -29.11 -29.32 -20.76
N ASP A 1240 -28.46 -29.05 -21.89
CA ASP A 1240 -27.80 -27.80 -22.25
C ASP A 1240 -28.78 -26.63 -22.32
N GLU A 1241 -28.36 -25.45 -21.84
CA GLU A 1241 -28.66 -24.18 -22.51
C GLU A 1241 -27.60 -23.12 -22.10
N PHE A 1242 -26.69 -22.86 -23.04
CA PHE A 1242 -25.71 -21.77 -23.02
C PHE A 1242 -25.71 -21.09 -24.40
N PHE A 1243 -25.48 -19.76 -24.38
CA PHE A 1243 -25.35 -18.81 -25.51
C PHE A 1243 -26.70 -18.34 -26.11
N ASP A 1244 -26.93 -17.05 -26.37
CA ASP A 1244 -26.05 -16.19 -27.15
C ASP A 1244 -26.34 -14.69 -26.96
N GLU A 1245 -25.31 -13.86 -27.18
CA GLU A 1245 -25.34 -12.63 -28.00
C GLU A 1245 -23.96 -11.95 -27.93
N SER A 1246 -23.02 -12.51 -28.70
CA SER A 1246 -21.82 -11.82 -29.17
C SER A 1246 -22.12 -11.07 -30.48
N GLY A 1247 -21.88 -9.75 -30.48
CA GLY A 1247 -21.80 -8.96 -31.71
C GLY A 1247 -20.42 -9.11 -32.36
N ASN A 1248 -20.44 -9.61 -33.60
CA ASN A 1248 -19.33 -9.88 -34.51
C ASN A 1248 -18.24 -8.80 -34.59
N GLY A 1249 -16.98 -9.26 -34.59
CA GLY A 1249 -15.79 -8.51 -35.01
C GLY A 1249 -14.72 -9.50 -35.45
N THR A 1250 -14.63 -9.68 -36.75
CA THR A 1250 -13.82 -10.62 -37.53
C THR A 1250 -12.34 -10.72 -37.14
N MET A 1251 -11.84 -11.96 -37.10
CA MET A 1251 -10.42 -12.32 -37.06
C MET A 1251 -9.70 -11.85 -38.34
N VAL A 1252 -8.69 -10.99 -38.18
CA VAL A 1252 -7.38 -11.04 -38.86
C VAL A 1252 -6.31 -10.54 -37.89
#